data_AF-A0A2E6UUB0-F1
#
_entry.id   AF-A0A2E6UUB0-F1
#
_cell.length_a   1.000
_cell.length_b   1.000
_cell.length_c   1.000
_cell.angle_alpha   90.00
_cell.angle_beta   90.00
_cell.angle_gamma   90.00
#
_symmetry.space_group_name_H-M   'P 1'
#
loop_
_entity.id
_entity.type
_entity.pdbx_description
1 polymer ?
#
loop_
_entity_poly.entity_id
_entity_poly.type
_entity_poly.pdbx_seq_one_letter_code
_entity_poly.pdbx_strand_id
1 'polypeptide(L)'
;MADDGVARSLFLAGLMVVSVMVGILFFDVEKEGENLAPIIEGEIPSNILFGSIDSLSLSITDEEMRGLTVTVTLDEVPIQDLMDADGNLVIDISELEVGSHTIKVVATDSLGQESKWDTVFIIEYPDEGFTVIVVSSNEIFVERGNGTTASGVLVHQSMETCELEWSDGNVDEFSLNLPYDEDGRFDLEFSDIQENLTISVRGTCGIWVDSSETEVFNITVTEPAEEPEPVRGCTDSEANNYDENAEEDDGSCTYDEPEPNRGCTDSEANNYDENAEEDDGSCTYDEETEPEPVVETGSDEWWSQVLRCDESDAPLVDDYNTTGHDGWQCSLSFSTNETHIQVDANGLPNHDFHSGPGCCASQQDTTWVIPLEPANQTGCDPDESSEGCIMAPERGAIAFAVNGVAIYGPEDGPGGDAVAGNEGAYEEDRQHVWLGLCHGHSGPGGEYHYHADGNCIHWHPEDEQTWLNYSMESSRTVTEHSPIVGFALDGYPIYGFVGWDEDGETSEMTSSYRLKDGETGYNGIDDYEYVAELGDLDACNGQWGATPDYPEGTYHYHTTWVNGEGGIGFPYFILCYRGEIDEEDDPCSGYGETWGPGIGPPPEGCGGGGPGGGGQGGGQQSSSNSMIAISAELDPPLGGVGLLLAVAAVGLRGLASGAVSPDRVGTTRGCHPIPE
;
A
#
# COMPACT_ATOMS: atom_id res chain seq x y z
N MET A 1 -45.39 89.68 10.81
CA MET A 1 -45.57 89.15 12.18
C MET A 1 -46.70 88.15 12.11
N ALA A 2 -46.41 86.89 12.46
CA ALA A 2 -47.31 85.76 12.71
C ALA A 2 -48.26 85.38 11.55
N ASP A 3 -48.42 84.13 11.13
CA ASP A 3 -48.46 82.93 11.96
C ASP A 3 -48.22 81.68 11.08
N ASP A 4 -46.94 81.35 10.83
CA ASP A 4 -46.53 80.16 10.07
C ASP A 4 -46.20 78.96 10.99
N GLY A 5 -46.53 79.10 12.29
CA GLY A 5 -46.25 78.10 13.33
C GLY A 5 -47.36 77.08 13.53
N VAL A 6 -48.61 77.42 13.21
CA VAL A 6 -49.77 76.54 13.48
C VAL A 6 -49.91 75.42 12.44
N ALA A 7 -49.58 75.70 11.16
CA ALA A 7 -49.72 74.73 10.08
C ALA A 7 -48.68 73.59 10.13
N ARG A 8 -47.45 73.86 10.59
CA ARG A 8 -46.40 72.84 10.77
C ARG A 8 -46.64 71.95 11.99
N SER A 9 -47.27 72.48 13.05
CA SER A 9 -47.58 71.71 14.27
C SER A 9 -48.74 70.73 14.07
N LEU A 10 -49.74 71.06 13.25
CA LEU A 10 -50.85 70.15 12.91
C LEU A 10 -50.43 69.03 11.94
N PHE A 11 -49.48 69.30 11.05
CA PHE A 11 -48.95 68.28 10.13
C PHE A 11 -48.06 67.25 10.86
N LEU A 12 -47.22 67.71 11.80
CA LEU A 12 -46.41 66.82 12.65
C LEU A 12 -47.27 66.03 13.67
N ALA A 13 -48.33 66.64 14.22
CA ALA A 13 -49.29 65.92 15.07
C ALA A 13 -50.09 64.86 14.29
N GLY A 14 -50.46 65.15 13.04
CA GLY A 14 -51.11 64.19 12.15
C GLY A 14 -50.21 63.00 11.78
N LEU A 15 -48.91 63.25 11.54
CA LEU A 15 -47.93 62.21 11.24
C LEU A 15 -47.63 61.33 12.47
N MET A 16 -47.57 61.91 13.67
CA MET A 16 -47.41 61.12 14.91
C MET A 16 -48.65 60.29 15.25
N VAL A 17 -49.87 60.78 14.99
CA VAL A 17 -51.11 60.00 15.24
C VAL A 17 -51.28 58.88 14.22
N VAL A 18 -50.89 59.08 12.96
CA VAL A 18 -50.89 58.01 11.93
C VAL A 18 -49.79 56.99 12.20
N SER A 19 -48.60 57.39 12.66
CA SER A 19 -47.54 56.46 13.06
C SER A 19 -47.86 55.69 14.35
N VAL A 20 -48.59 56.27 15.30
CA VAL A 20 -49.09 55.55 16.49
C VAL A 20 -50.25 54.61 16.12
N MET A 21 -51.14 54.97 15.19
CA MET A 21 -52.19 54.05 14.74
C MET A 21 -51.71 52.95 13.78
N VAL A 22 -50.66 53.19 13.00
CA VAL A 22 -49.96 52.12 12.24
C VAL A 22 -49.12 51.27 13.20
N GLY A 23 -48.50 51.85 14.22
CA GLY A 23 -47.80 51.11 15.28
C GLY A 23 -48.73 50.25 16.15
N ILE A 24 -49.98 50.67 16.37
CA ILE A 24 -50.98 49.89 17.12
C ILE A 24 -51.70 48.86 16.22
N LEU A 25 -51.65 48.98 14.90
CA LEU A 25 -52.14 47.95 13.95
C LEU A 25 -51.08 46.90 13.59
N PHE A 26 -49.82 47.08 14.01
CA PHE A 26 -48.73 46.10 13.86
C PHE A 26 -48.29 45.46 15.20
N PHE A 27 -48.94 45.77 16.31
CA PHE A 27 -48.65 45.20 17.64
C PHE A 27 -49.86 44.53 18.30
N ASP A 28 -50.75 43.96 17.49
CA ASP A 28 -51.79 43.04 18.00
C ASP A 28 -52.09 41.93 16.98
N VAL A 29 -51.02 41.37 16.43
CA VAL A 29 -50.99 39.96 16.05
C VAL A 29 -49.87 39.38 16.89
N GLU A 30 -50.19 38.95 18.11
CA GLU A 30 -49.56 37.76 18.66
C GLU A 30 -49.68 36.69 17.56
N LYS A 31 -48.67 36.59 16.71
CA LYS A 31 -48.42 35.33 16.03
C LYS A 31 -47.93 34.47 17.18
N GLU A 32 -48.86 33.71 17.76
CA GLU A 32 -48.55 32.53 18.56
C GLU A 32 -47.30 31.91 17.95
N GLY A 33 -46.24 31.75 18.76
CA GLY A 33 -45.04 31.07 18.31
C GLY A 33 -45.50 29.80 17.61
N GLU A 34 -45.11 29.63 16.34
CA GLU A 34 -45.40 28.39 15.66
C GLU A 34 -44.76 27.30 16.52
N ASN A 35 -45.56 26.40 17.07
CA ASN A 35 -45.05 25.28 17.87
C ASN A 35 -44.17 24.45 16.95
N LEU A 36 -42.88 24.35 17.24
CA LEU A 36 -41.91 23.63 16.41
C LEU A 36 -41.77 22.19 16.90
N ALA A 37 -41.03 21.37 16.15
CA ALA A 37 -40.67 20.04 16.61
C ALA A 37 -39.55 20.13 17.67
N PRO A 38 -39.49 19.18 18.63
CA PRO A 38 -38.45 19.16 19.65
C PRO A 38 -37.04 19.11 19.04
N ILE A 39 -36.04 19.69 19.68
CA ILE A 39 -34.65 19.64 19.21
C ILE A 39 -33.86 18.66 20.09
N ILE A 40 -33.11 17.77 19.46
CA ILE A 40 -32.22 16.81 20.12
C ILE A 40 -30.78 17.24 19.83
N GLU A 41 -30.00 17.53 20.87
CA GLU A 41 -28.59 17.94 20.77
C GLU A 41 -27.71 17.05 21.65
N GLY A 42 -26.56 16.64 21.12
CA GLY A 42 -25.56 15.90 21.86
C GLY A 42 -24.54 15.26 20.93
N GLU A 43 -23.32 15.14 21.42
CA GLU A 43 -22.21 14.52 20.70
C GLU A 43 -21.83 13.24 21.45
N ILE A 44 -21.95 12.10 20.76
CA ILE A 44 -21.47 10.82 21.26
C ILE A 44 -20.19 10.50 20.50
N PRO A 45 -19.06 10.21 21.20
CA PRO A 45 -17.84 9.77 20.55
C PRO A 45 -18.11 8.53 19.69
N SER A 46 -17.54 8.48 18.49
CA SER A 46 -17.68 7.32 17.61
C SER A 46 -17.03 6.06 18.19
N ASN A 47 -15.95 6.22 18.96
CA ASN A 47 -15.24 5.14 19.64
C ASN A 47 -15.14 5.41 21.14
N ILE A 48 -15.42 4.38 21.95
CA ILE A 48 -15.41 4.42 23.41
C ILE A 48 -14.57 3.24 23.91
N LEU A 49 -13.57 3.50 24.74
CA LEU A 49 -12.82 2.41 25.36
C LEU A 49 -13.67 1.73 26.44
N PHE A 50 -13.65 0.40 26.49
CA PHE A 50 -14.40 -0.41 27.44
C PHE A 50 -14.07 0.04 28.88
N GLY A 51 -15.10 0.43 29.62
CA GLY A 51 -14.97 0.94 30.99
C GLY A 51 -14.46 2.38 31.14
N SER A 52 -14.28 3.13 30.05
CA SER A 52 -13.83 4.54 30.11
C SER A 52 -14.92 5.52 30.55
N ILE A 53 -16.17 5.24 30.19
CA ILE A 53 -17.36 5.99 30.63
C ILE A 53 -18.53 5.06 30.85
N ASP A 54 -19.33 5.35 31.88
CA ASP A 54 -20.47 4.52 32.28
C ASP A 54 -21.80 5.02 31.69
N SER A 55 -21.84 6.24 31.13
CA SER A 55 -23.08 6.83 30.62
C SER A 55 -22.86 7.87 29.52
N LEU A 56 -23.85 7.99 28.64
CA LEU A 56 -23.94 8.95 27.54
C LEU A 56 -25.01 10.00 27.85
N SER A 57 -24.76 11.27 27.52
CA SER A 57 -25.69 12.36 27.79
C SER A 57 -26.14 13.08 26.52
N LEU A 58 -27.45 13.23 26.33
CA LEU A 58 -28.08 14.02 25.28
C LEU A 58 -29.00 15.08 25.91
N SER A 59 -29.25 16.18 25.22
CA SER A 59 -30.17 17.23 25.66
C SER A 59 -31.32 17.34 24.66
N ILE A 60 -32.54 17.42 25.18
CA ILE A 60 -33.75 17.61 24.37
C ILE A 60 -34.44 18.89 24.83
N THR A 61 -34.65 19.80 23.89
CA THR A 61 -35.28 21.10 24.17
C THR A 61 -36.53 21.29 23.33
N ASP A 62 -37.57 21.86 23.95
CA ASP A 62 -38.87 22.11 23.32
C ASP A 62 -39.55 23.33 23.97
N GLU A 63 -40.42 24.03 23.25
CA GLU A 63 -41.17 25.17 23.78
C GLU A 63 -42.16 24.75 24.89
N GLU A 64 -42.70 23.53 24.84
CA GLU A 64 -43.56 22.94 25.86
C GLU A 64 -43.09 21.53 26.28
N MET A 65 -42.21 21.47 27.27
CA MET A 65 -41.77 20.22 27.91
C MET A 65 -42.93 19.38 28.52
N ARG A 66 -44.12 19.96 28.72
CA ARG A 66 -45.30 19.26 29.27
C ARG A 66 -46.08 18.56 28.16
N GLY A 67 -45.88 17.26 28.03
CA GLY A 67 -46.56 16.44 27.01
C GLY A 67 -45.61 15.86 25.96
N LEU A 68 -44.32 16.17 26.07
CA LEU A 68 -43.25 15.53 25.31
C LEU A 68 -43.20 14.02 25.61
N THR A 69 -43.22 13.21 24.56
CA THR A 69 -43.05 11.76 24.62
C THR A 69 -41.71 11.42 23.99
N VAL A 70 -40.81 10.80 24.75
CA VAL A 70 -39.47 10.43 24.26
C VAL A 70 -39.33 8.92 24.29
N THR A 71 -38.91 8.36 23.16
CA THR A 71 -38.60 6.93 23.02
C THR A 71 -37.12 6.80 22.71
N VAL A 72 -36.40 6.05 23.53
CA VAL A 72 -34.98 5.74 23.33
C VAL A 72 -34.84 4.25 23.11
N THR A 73 -34.10 3.85 22.10
CA THR A 73 -33.72 2.46 21.86
C THR A 73 -32.21 2.36 21.74
N LEU A 74 -31.61 1.41 22.44
CA LEU A 74 -30.22 0.99 22.32
C LEU A 74 -30.22 -0.42 21.73
N ASP A 75 -29.57 -0.62 20.59
CA ASP A 75 -29.57 -1.88 19.83
C ASP A 75 -30.98 -2.45 19.61
N GLU A 76 -31.90 -1.56 19.24
CA GLU A 76 -33.34 -1.85 19.05
C GLU A 76 -34.10 -2.26 20.32
N VAL A 77 -33.44 -2.28 21.49
CA VAL A 77 -34.06 -2.53 22.80
C VAL A 77 -34.51 -1.19 23.41
N PRO A 78 -35.80 -1.03 23.73
CA PRO A 78 -36.31 0.21 24.31
C PRO A 78 -35.86 0.40 25.76
N ILE A 79 -35.36 1.59 26.09
CA ILE A 79 -34.96 2.01 27.44
C ILE A 79 -35.91 3.12 27.93
N GLN A 80 -36.34 3.08 29.19
CA GLN A 80 -37.33 4.01 29.77
C GLN A 80 -36.75 4.82 30.94
N ASP A 81 -37.40 5.96 31.26
CA ASP A 81 -37.12 6.83 32.43
C ASP A 81 -35.71 7.47 32.48
N LEU A 82 -35.19 7.87 31.32
CA LEU A 82 -33.83 8.41 31.17
C LEU A 82 -33.75 9.94 31.13
N MET A 83 -34.88 10.65 31.03
CA MET A 83 -34.95 12.10 30.85
C MET A 83 -35.37 12.82 32.15
N ASP A 84 -34.62 13.84 32.54
CA ASP A 84 -34.96 14.69 33.68
C ASP A 84 -35.96 15.83 33.32
N ALA A 85 -36.38 16.60 34.33
CA ALA A 85 -37.36 17.67 34.14
C ALA A 85 -36.84 18.87 33.32
N ASP A 86 -35.52 18.93 33.09
CA ASP A 86 -34.84 19.99 32.35
C ASP A 86 -34.50 19.55 30.90
N GLY A 87 -34.84 18.30 30.52
CA GLY A 87 -34.66 17.77 29.17
C GLY A 87 -33.35 17.01 28.97
N ASN A 88 -32.57 16.74 30.02
CA ASN A 88 -31.32 15.97 29.91
C ASN A 88 -31.62 14.49 29.95
N LEU A 89 -31.13 13.77 28.94
CA LEU A 89 -31.22 12.34 28.78
C LEU A 89 -29.88 11.70 29.15
N VAL A 90 -29.85 10.80 30.12
CA VAL A 90 -28.64 10.05 30.51
C VAL A 90 -28.87 8.57 30.25
N ILE A 91 -28.05 7.97 29.39
CA ILE A 91 -28.13 6.56 28.97
C ILE A 91 -26.97 5.81 29.63
N ASP A 92 -27.26 4.78 30.42
CA ASP A 92 -26.25 3.91 31.02
C ASP A 92 -25.71 2.92 29.96
N ILE A 93 -24.39 2.87 29.80
CA ILE A 93 -23.69 1.97 28.88
C ILE A 93 -22.69 1.05 29.59
N SER A 94 -22.66 1.06 30.92
CA SER A 94 -21.69 0.28 31.71
C SER A 94 -21.84 -1.25 31.57
N GLU A 95 -23.00 -1.72 31.14
CA GLU A 95 -23.29 -3.15 30.90
C GLU A 95 -23.14 -3.57 29.43
N LEU A 96 -22.72 -2.67 28.53
CA LEU A 96 -22.50 -3.02 27.12
C LEU A 96 -21.20 -3.80 26.95
N GLU A 97 -21.26 -4.84 26.12
CA GLU A 97 -20.09 -5.61 25.70
C GLU A 97 -19.31 -4.84 24.61
N VAL A 98 -18.12 -5.30 24.25
CA VAL A 98 -17.38 -4.73 23.12
C VAL A 98 -18.11 -4.99 21.80
N GLY A 99 -18.07 -4.01 20.89
CA GLY A 99 -18.72 -4.09 19.58
C GLY A 99 -19.43 -2.81 19.16
N SER A 100 -20.14 -2.89 18.04
CA SER A 100 -20.91 -1.76 17.48
C SER A 100 -22.30 -1.68 18.12
N HIS A 101 -22.63 -0.51 18.65
CA HIS A 101 -23.91 -0.21 19.29
C HIS A 101 -24.62 0.93 18.58
N THR A 102 -25.95 0.88 18.51
CA THR A 102 -26.78 1.90 17.88
C THR A 102 -27.75 2.49 18.90
N ILE A 103 -27.73 3.82 19.05
CA ILE A 103 -28.76 4.55 19.81
C ILE A 103 -29.68 5.24 18.83
N LYS A 104 -30.99 5.12 19.06
CA LYS A 104 -32.03 5.88 18.37
C LYS A 104 -32.90 6.59 19.39
N VAL A 105 -33.10 7.88 19.22
CA VAL A 105 -33.94 8.73 20.05
C VAL A 105 -35.02 9.36 19.17
N VAL A 106 -36.27 9.22 19.60
CA VAL A 106 -37.43 9.81 18.96
C VAL A 106 -38.17 10.65 19.98
N ALA A 107 -38.23 11.95 19.78
CA ALA A 107 -38.97 12.89 20.63
C ALA A 107 -40.21 13.39 19.89
N THR A 108 -41.38 13.32 20.54
CA THR A 108 -42.68 13.73 19.97
C THR A 108 -43.37 14.72 20.90
N ASP A 109 -43.74 15.89 20.38
CA ASP A 109 -44.44 16.92 21.16
C ASP A 109 -45.96 16.63 21.35
N SER A 110 -46.67 17.53 22.03
CA SER A 110 -48.10 17.42 22.31
C SER A 110 -49.00 17.60 21.07
N LEU A 111 -48.47 18.14 19.97
CA LEU A 111 -49.13 18.30 18.67
C LEU A 111 -48.83 17.15 17.70
N GLY A 112 -47.94 16.23 18.07
CA GLY A 112 -47.53 15.06 17.29
C GLY A 112 -46.40 15.35 16.30
N GLN A 113 -45.62 16.42 16.49
CA GLN A 113 -44.42 16.70 15.70
C GLN A 113 -43.25 15.88 16.26
N GLU A 114 -42.50 15.22 15.38
CA GLU A 114 -41.44 14.29 15.74
C GLU A 114 -40.07 14.79 15.31
N SER A 115 -39.08 14.57 16.17
CA SER A 115 -37.65 14.66 15.85
C SER A 115 -36.97 13.33 16.12
N LYS A 116 -36.11 12.93 15.18
CA LYS A 116 -35.39 11.66 15.21
C LYS A 116 -33.91 11.95 15.21
N TRP A 117 -33.18 11.22 16.04
CA TRP A 117 -31.75 11.29 16.17
C TRP A 117 -31.23 9.88 16.35
N ASP A 118 -30.25 9.48 15.58
CA ASP A 118 -29.61 8.18 15.70
C ASP A 118 -28.10 8.30 15.48
N THR A 119 -27.35 7.49 16.21
CA THR A 119 -25.90 7.40 16.08
C THR A 119 -25.45 5.96 16.28
N VAL A 120 -24.33 5.64 15.66
CA VAL A 120 -23.59 4.40 15.90
C VAL A 120 -22.31 4.78 16.67
N PHE A 121 -21.94 3.97 17.65
CA PHE A 121 -20.66 4.07 18.34
C PHE A 121 -20.13 2.67 18.62
N ILE A 122 -18.82 2.56 18.74
CA ILE A 122 -18.11 1.30 18.94
C ILE A 122 -17.49 1.30 20.33
N ILE A 123 -17.67 0.21 21.08
CA ILE A 123 -16.94 -0.05 22.31
C ILE A 123 -15.80 -1.01 22.00
N GLU A 124 -14.57 -0.59 22.27
CA GLU A 124 -13.35 -1.36 21.99
C GLU A 124 -12.55 -1.57 23.28
N TYR A 125 -11.77 -2.65 23.37
CA TYR A 125 -10.85 -2.79 24.49
C TYR A 125 -9.76 -1.71 24.43
N PRO A 126 -9.23 -1.28 25.59
CA PRO A 126 -8.01 -0.49 25.62
C PRO A 126 -6.89 -1.23 24.88
N ASP A 127 -6.09 -0.51 24.11
CA ASP A 127 -4.87 -1.05 23.51
C ASP A 127 -3.91 -1.48 24.63
N GLU A 128 -3.43 -2.73 24.55
CA GLU A 128 -2.52 -3.34 25.54
C GLU A 128 -1.10 -3.51 25.00
N GLY A 129 -0.86 -3.12 23.74
CA GLY A 129 0.38 -3.33 23.01
C GLY A 129 0.57 -4.79 22.58
N PHE A 130 1.75 -5.06 22.01
CA PHE A 130 2.13 -6.38 21.51
C PHE A 130 3.16 -7.03 22.44
N THR A 131 3.11 -8.36 22.53
CA THR A 131 4.15 -9.16 23.18
C THR A 131 5.36 -9.20 22.27
N VAL A 132 6.54 -8.91 22.79
CA VAL A 132 7.80 -8.99 22.03
C VAL A 132 8.79 -9.83 22.82
N ILE A 133 9.47 -10.76 22.17
CA ILE A 133 10.60 -11.50 22.74
C ILE A 133 11.85 -11.13 21.95
N VAL A 134 12.93 -10.82 22.67
CA VAL A 134 14.24 -10.62 22.07
C VAL A 134 15.21 -11.61 22.68
N VAL A 135 15.75 -12.51 21.88
CA VAL A 135 16.84 -13.41 22.29
C VAL A 135 18.19 -12.79 22.00
N SER A 136 19.20 -13.10 22.81
CA SER A 136 20.53 -12.48 22.67
C SER A 136 21.29 -12.93 21.41
N SER A 137 20.93 -14.07 20.83
CA SER A 137 21.51 -14.60 19.59
C SER A 137 20.59 -15.65 18.99
N ASN A 138 20.35 -15.58 17.68
CA ASN A 138 19.55 -16.56 16.93
C ASN A 138 20.33 -17.85 16.62
N GLU A 139 21.67 -17.80 16.73
CA GLU A 139 22.54 -18.96 16.62
C GLU A 139 23.62 -18.97 17.70
N ILE A 140 23.80 -20.10 18.38
CA ILE A 140 24.78 -20.29 19.44
C ILE A 140 25.68 -21.47 19.07
N PHE A 141 26.97 -21.23 18.91
CA PHE A 141 27.94 -22.29 18.67
C PHE A 141 28.51 -22.83 19.98
N VAL A 142 28.48 -24.15 20.15
CA VAL A 142 29.02 -24.82 21.34
C VAL A 142 29.86 -26.02 20.92
N GLU A 143 31.03 -26.18 21.54
CA GLU A 143 31.84 -27.40 21.31
C GLU A 143 31.12 -28.63 21.89
N ARG A 144 31.20 -29.76 21.18
CA ARG A 144 30.55 -31.01 21.64
C ARG A 144 30.97 -31.36 23.08
N GLY A 145 29.98 -31.53 23.96
CA GLY A 145 30.15 -31.87 25.36
C GLY A 145 30.29 -30.67 26.31
N ASN A 146 30.32 -29.44 25.79
CA ASN A 146 30.23 -28.24 26.61
C ASN A 146 28.76 -27.81 26.84
N GLY A 147 28.56 -26.88 27.77
CA GLY A 147 27.28 -26.23 28.03
C GLY A 147 27.28 -24.79 27.52
N THR A 148 26.10 -24.20 27.41
CA THR A 148 25.90 -22.80 27.03
C THR A 148 24.68 -22.21 27.76
N THR A 149 24.56 -20.89 27.77
CA THR A 149 23.40 -20.18 28.29
C THR A 149 22.83 -19.31 27.19
N ALA A 150 21.53 -19.44 26.92
CA ALA A 150 20.78 -18.51 26.08
C ALA A 150 20.01 -17.56 26.98
N SER A 151 20.04 -16.27 26.68
CA SER A 151 19.35 -15.24 27.46
C SER A 151 18.47 -14.42 26.54
N GLY A 152 17.39 -13.87 27.07
CA GLY A 152 16.51 -12.98 26.32
C GLY A 152 15.68 -12.08 27.22
N VAL A 153 14.84 -11.26 26.61
CA VAL A 153 13.94 -10.33 27.29
C VAL A 153 12.55 -10.43 26.67
N LEU A 154 11.54 -10.65 27.50
CA LEU A 154 10.13 -10.51 27.19
C LEU A 154 9.68 -9.08 27.50
N VAL A 155 9.00 -8.43 26.57
CA VAL A 155 8.52 -7.05 26.70
C VAL A 155 7.02 -7.00 26.39
N HIS A 156 6.27 -6.41 27.32
CA HIS A 156 4.85 -6.10 27.17
C HIS A 156 4.47 -4.93 28.10
N GLN A 157 3.44 -4.15 27.77
CA GLN A 157 3.00 -3.03 28.61
C GLN A 157 2.49 -3.50 29.99
N SER A 158 1.91 -4.70 30.01
CA SER A 158 1.36 -5.35 31.20
C SER A 158 2.16 -6.61 31.57
N MET A 159 3.39 -6.46 32.04
CA MET A 159 4.28 -7.59 32.40
C MET A 159 3.70 -8.56 33.46
N GLU A 160 2.72 -8.11 34.25
CA GLU A 160 2.06 -8.93 35.28
C GLU A 160 1.12 -10.00 34.70
N THR A 161 0.70 -9.86 33.43
CA THR A 161 -0.16 -10.85 32.77
C THR A 161 0.58 -11.84 31.89
N CYS A 162 1.88 -11.62 31.71
CA CYS A 162 2.70 -12.44 30.84
C CYS A 162 2.92 -13.86 31.40
N GLU A 163 2.89 -14.85 30.52
CA GLU A 163 3.41 -16.19 30.73
C GLU A 163 4.47 -16.47 29.66
N LEU A 164 5.59 -17.06 30.08
CA LEU A 164 6.70 -17.41 29.19
C LEU A 164 6.96 -18.91 29.28
N GLU A 165 7.12 -19.55 28.13
CA GLU A 165 7.36 -20.97 28.02
C GLU A 165 8.38 -21.29 26.92
N TRP A 166 9.00 -22.46 27.02
CA TRP A 166 10.03 -22.87 26.08
C TRP A 166 9.97 -24.36 25.77
N SER A 167 10.56 -24.75 24.64
CA SER A 167 10.65 -26.12 24.15
C SER A 167 11.96 -26.35 23.41
N ASP A 168 12.45 -27.59 23.41
CA ASP A 168 13.57 -28.07 22.58
C ASP A 168 13.12 -28.54 21.18
N GLY A 169 11.99 -28.01 20.72
CA GLY A 169 11.38 -28.27 19.43
C GLY A 169 10.17 -27.35 19.24
N ASN A 170 9.01 -27.91 18.87
CA ASN A 170 7.80 -27.12 18.73
C ASN A 170 7.11 -26.91 20.10
N VAL A 171 6.93 -25.65 20.48
CA VAL A 171 6.28 -25.22 21.74
C VAL A 171 4.81 -25.64 21.84
N ASP A 172 4.12 -25.84 20.70
CA ASP A 172 2.73 -26.32 20.68
C ASP A 172 2.59 -27.81 21.04
N GLU A 173 3.64 -28.61 20.81
CA GLU A 173 3.62 -30.04 21.12
C GLU A 173 4.00 -30.31 22.57
N PHE A 174 4.98 -29.56 23.07
CA PHE A 174 5.46 -29.66 24.43
C PHE A 174 6.11 -28.35 24.84
N SER A 175 5.74 -27.84 26.01
CA SER A 175 6.31 -26.64 26.59
C SER A 175 6.62 -26.80 28.07
N LEU A 176 7.60 -26.04 28.53
CA LEU A 176 7.97 -25.88 29.92
C LEU A 176 7.91 -24.40 30.28
N ASN A 177 7.37 -24.08 31.46
CA ASN A 177 7.36 -22.71 31.96
C ASN A 177 8.81 -22.19 32.14
N LEU A 178 9.07 -20.99 31.61
CA LEU A 178 10.33 -20.28 31.71
C LEU A 178 10.17 -19.07 32.66
N PRO A 179 10.76 -19.10 33.86
CA PRO A 179 10.73 -17.93 34.73
C PRO A 179 11.55 -16.78 34.16
N TYR A 180 11.02 -15.56 34.30
CA TYR A 180 11.69 -14.30 33.98
C TYR A 180 11.66 -13.36 35.20
N ASP A 181 12.50 -12.32 35.20
CA ASP A 181 12.58 -11.33 36.28
C ASP A 181 11.59 -10.16 36.13
N GLU A 182 11.61 -9.19 37.06
CA GLU A 182 10.70 -8.02 37.01
C GLU A 182 10.92 -7.16 35.75
N ASP A 183 12.07 -7.26 35.10
CA ASP A 183 12.42 -6.55 33.87
C ASP A 183 12.19 -7.41 32.61
N GLY A 184 11.54 -8.58 32.73
CA GLY A 184 11.25 -9.47 31.61
C GLY A 184 12.41 -10.36 31.17
N ARG A 185 13.54 -10.35 31.86
CA ARG A 185 14.74 -11.07 31.44
C ARG A 185 14.67 -12.54 31.84
N PHE A 186 15.06 -13.42 30.93
CA PHE A 186 15.11 -14.86 31.16
C PHE A 186 16.46 -15.46 30.74
N ASP A 187 16.82 -16.57 31.38
CA ASP A 187 18.02 -17.35 31.08
C ASP A 187 17.67 -18.84 30.96
N LEU A 188 18.14 -19.48 29.89
CA LEU A 188 18.07 -20.91 29.61
C LEU A 188 19.49 -21.50 29.65
N GLU A 189 19.76 -22.32 30.68
CA GLU A 189 21.05 -22.98 30.83
C GLU A 189 21.01 -24.41 30.28
N PHE A 190 21.88 -24.69 29.32
CA PHE A 190 22.06 -26.00 28.71
C PHE A 190 23.42 -26.57 29.10
N SER A 191 23.45 -27.85 29.45
CA SER A 191 24.68 -28.56 29.84
C SER A 191 24.85 -29.82 29.00
N ASP A 192 26.10 -30.16 28.71
CA ASP A 192 26.47 -31.43 28.05
C ASP A 192 25.78 -31.62 26.68
N ILE A 193 25.90 -30.62 25.81
CA ILE A 193 25.24 -30.62 24.49
C ILE A 193 26.02 -31.52 23.53
N GLN A 194 25.33 -32.51 22.96
CA GLN A 194 25.95 -33.54 22.10
C GLN A 194 25.62 -33.40 20.61
N GLU A 195 24.46 -32.82 20.32
CA GLU A 195 23.89 -32.63 18.99
C GLU A 195 23.21 -31.27 18.86
N ASN A 196 22.91 -30.86 17.63
CA ASN A 196 22.26 -29.57 17.38
C ASN A 196 20.87 -29.55 17.99
N LEU A 197 20.50 -28.44 18.61
CA LEU A 197 19.20 -28.23 19.23
C LEU A 197 18.51 -27.03 18.59
N THR A 198 17.20 -27.12 18.40
CA THR A 198 16.36 -25.99 18.00
C THR A 198 15.47 -25.66 19.19
N ILE A 199 15.60 -24.44 19.72
CA ILE A 199 14.88 -24.01 20.90
C ILE A 199 13.82 -23.00 20.47
N SER A 200 12.58 -23.21 20.92
CA SER A 200 11.47 -22.27 20.73
C SER A 200 11.05 -21.69 22.07
N VAL A 201 10.86 -20.38 22.14
CA VAL A 201 10.40 -19.65 23.33
C VAL A 201 9.15 -18.88 22.96
N ARG A 202 8.04 -19.11 23.67
CA ARG A 202 6.77 -18.39 23.47
C ARG A 202 6.40 -17.57 24.68
N GLY A 203 6.06 -16.31 24.44
CA GLY A 203 5.49 -15.38 25.41
C GLY A 203 4.04 -15.15 25.08
N THR A 204 3.18 -15.09 26.09
CA THR A 204 1.76 -14.75 25.92
C THR A 204 1.37 -13.76 27.00
N CYS A 205 0.90 -12.57 26.62
CA CYS A 205 0.56 -11.49 27.53
C CYS A 205 -0.75 -10.80 27.11
N GLY A 206 -1.61 -10.46 28.06
CA GLY A 206 -2.85 -9.72 27.82
C GLY A 206 -3.76 -9.68 29.04
N ILE A 207 -4.61 -8.66 29.18
CA ILE A 207 -5.69 -8.63 30.19
C ILE A 207 -7.03 -8.89 29.51
N TRP A 208 -7.27 -8.24 28.37
CA TRP A 208 -8.50 -8.33 27.59
C TRP A 208 -8.32 -9.16 26.33
N VAL A 209 -7.18 -9.02 25.67
CA VAL A 209 -6.80 -9.77 24.47
C VAL A 209 -5.36 -10.25 24.64
N ASP A 210 -5.16 -11.56 24.53
CA ASP A 210 -3.83 -12.14 24.60
C ASP A 210 -3.08 -11.86 23.28
N SER A 211 -1.92 -11.22 23.38
CA SER A 211 -0.91 -11.19 22.33
C SER A 211 0.13 -12.27 22.64
N SER A 212 0.69 -12.89 21.61
CA SER A 212 1.71 -13.92 21.80
C SER A 212 2.80 -13.81 20.75
N GLU A 213 4.05 -14.03 21.16
CA GLU A 213 5.22 -14.02 20.30
C GLU A 213 6.01 -15.31 20.48
N THR A 214 6.60 -15.86 19.40
CA THR A 214 7.41 -17.08 19.47
C THR A 214 8.74 -16.91 18.76
N GLU A 215 9.81 -16.95 19.54
CA GLU A 215 11.17 -16.85 19.04
C GLU A 215 11.84 -18.21 18.94
N VAL A 216 12.55 -18.44 17.83
CA VAL A 216 13.24 -19.71 17.56
C VAL A 216 14.72 -19.45 17.32
N PHE A 217 15.57 -20.12 18.08
CA PHE A 217 17.02 -20.04 17.91
C PHE A 217 17.68 -21.42 17.90
N ASN A 218 18.82 -21.52 17.25
CA ASN A 218 19.54 -22.78 17.05
C ASN A 218 20.82 -22.82 17.90
N ILE A 219 21.09 -23.98 18.49
CA ILE A 219 22.37 -24.29 19.12
C ILE A 219 23.10 -25.28 18.22
N THR A 220 24.17 -24.82 17.58
CA THR A 220 24.97 -25.61 16.63
C THR A 220 26.20 -26.17 17.33
N VAL A 221 26.38 -27.49 17.25
CA VAL A 221 27.52 -28.19 17.86
C VAL A 221 28.71 -28.19 16.91
N THR A 222 29.83 -27.62 17.35
CA THR A 222 31.10 -27.66 16.62
C THR A 222 32.00 -28.78 17.15
N GLU A 223 32.69 -29.47 16.23
CA GLU A 223 33.74 -30.42 16.61
C GLU A 223 35.01 -29.64 17.03
N PRO A 224 35.75 -30.09 18.06
CA PRO A 224 37.02 -29.49 18.41
C PRO A 224 38.01 -29.64 17.25
N ALA A 225 38.67 -28.54 16.88
CA ALA A 225 39.68 -28.54 15.82
C ALA A 225 40.83 -29.50 16.18
N GLU A 226 41.17 -30.43 15.28
CA GLU A 226 42.36 -31.26 15.43
C GLU A 226 43.61 -30.39 15.40
N GLU A 227 44.51 -30.57 16.38
CA GLU A 227 45.79 -29.87 16.47
C GLU A 227 46.61 -30.07 15.19
N PRO A 228 47.25 -29.01 14.65
CA PRO A 228 47.97 -29.11 13.38
C PRO A 228 49.17 -30.06 13.51
N GLU A 229 49.23 -31.05 12.62
CA GLU A 229 50.42 -31.90 12.44
C GLU A 229 51.63 -31.04 12.03
N PRO A 230 52.85 -31.39 12.49
CA PRO A 230 54.05 -30.58 12.26
C PRO A 230 54.34 -30.42 10.75
N VAL A 231 54.69 -29.20 10.35
CA VAL A 231 55.02 -28.87 8.96
C VAL A 231 56.29 -29.62 8.55
N ARG A 232 56.19 -30.43 7.50
CA ARG A 232 57.25 -31.30 6.99
C ARG A 232 57.85 -30.71 5.72
N GLY A 233 59.18 -30.60 5.68
CA GLY A 233 59.92 -30.01 4.56
C GLY A 233 61.43 -30.05 4.78
N CYS A 234 62.24 -29.61 3.81
CA CYS A 234 63.69 -29.69 3.92
C CYS A 234 64.24 -28.74 5.01
N THR A 235 64.89 -29.28 6.04
CA THR A 235 65.47 -28.49 7.15
C THR A 235 66.93 -28.06 6.94
N ASP A 236 67.54 -28.44 5.80
CA ASP A 236 68.93 -28.10 5.48
C ASP A 236 69.03 -26.76 4.75
N SER A 237 69.59 -25.75 5.42
CA SER A 237 69.78 -24.39 4.88
C SER A 237 70.69 -24.28 3.66
N GLU A 238 71.46 -25.33 3.32
CA GLU A 238 72.30 -25.37 2.12
C GLU A 238 71.60 -26.03 0.92
N ALA A 239 70.38 -26.55 1.08
CA ALA A 239 69.58 -27.09 0.00
C ALA A 239 68.76 -25.99 -0.71
N ASN A 240 68.49 -26.19 -1.99
CA ASN A 240 67.76 -25.21 -2.82
C ASN A 240 66.29 -25.06 -2.45
N ASN A 241 65.72 -26.08 -1.82
CA ASN A 241 64.34 -26.11 -1.34
C ASN A 241 64.27 -26.14 0.19
N TYR A 242 65.23 -25.50 0.87
CA TYR A 242 65.15 -25.25 2.31
C TYR A 242 63.83 -24.57 2.67
N ASP A 243 63.09 -25.13 3.62
CA ASP A 243 61.86 -24.57 4.17
C ASP A 243 62.11 -24.10 5.61
N GLU A 244 62.03 -22.79 5.84
CA GLU A 244 62.24 -22.19 7.16
C GLU A 244 61.13 -22.51 8.16
N ASN A 245 59.96 -22.97 7.69
CA ASN A 245 58.81 -23.35 8.51
C ASN A 245 58.75 -24.87 8.77
N ALA A 246 59.64 -25.66 8.16
CA ALA A 246 59.68 -27.10 8.38
C ALA A 246 60.22 -27.44 9.78
N GLU A 247 59.41 -28.12 10.57
CA GLU A 247 59.79 -28.61 11.90
C GLU A 247 60.39 -30.03 11.85
N GLU A 248 60.06 -30.79 10.80
CA GLU A 248 60.60 -32.13 10.53
C GLU A 248 61.10 -32.27 9.08
N ASP A 249 62.30 -32.83 8.91
CA ASP A 249 62.87 -33.14 7.58
C ASP A 249 62.15 -34.33 6.93
N ASP A 250 61.56 -34.09 5.76
CA ASP A 250 60.85 -35.09 4.97
C ASP A 250 61.74 -35.78 3.92
N GLY A 251 63.02 -35.40 3.84
CA GLY A 251 63.99 -35.95 2.90
C GLY A 251 63.88 -35.38 1.48
N SER A 252 63.17 -34.27 1.30
CA SER A 252 62.97 -33.61 0.00
C SER A 252 64.14 -32.74 -0.47
N CYS A 253 65.21 -32.56 0.32
CA CYS A 253 66.31 -31.63 0.01
C CYS A 253 66.98 -31.88 -1.37
N THR A 254 67.14 -30.81 -2.16
CA THR A 254 67.71 -30.78 -3.51
C THR A 254 68.91 -29.84 -3.59
N TYR A 255 69.87 -30.14 -4.46
CA TYR A 255 71.10 -29.36 -4.67
C TYR A 255 71.41 -29.26 -6.16
N ASP A 256 71.78 -28.09 -6.67
CA ASP A 256 72.00 -27.89 -8.11
C ASP A 256 73.37 -28.41 -8.58
N GLU A 257 73.36 -29.22 -9.65
CA GLU A 257 74.40 -29.21 -10.68
C GLU A 257 74.00 -28.17 -11.75
N PRO A 258 74.96 -27.56 -12.50
CA PRO A 258 74.64 -26.40 -13.33
C PRO A 258 73.77 -26.79 -14.52
N GLU A 259 72.50 -26.38 -14.47
CA GLU A 259 71.50 -26.55 -15.52
C GLU A 259 71.49 -25.35 -16.49
N PRO A 260 71.07 -25.56 -17.75
CA PRO A 260 70.97 -24.52 -18.78
C PRO A 260 69.90 -23.46 -18.43
N ASN A 261 70.06 -22.24 -18.94
CA ASN A 261 69.08 -21.16 -18.76
C ASN A 261 67.81 -21.45 -19.55
N ARG A 262 66.70 -21.69 -18.84
CA ARG A 262 65.37 -21.96 -19.40
C ARG A 262 64.46 -20.75 -19.17
N GLY A 263 63.62 -20.42 -20.13
CA GLY A 263 62.72 -19.26 -20.12
C GLY A 263 61.93 -19.17 -21.42
N CYS A 264 60.99 -18.23 -21.55
CA CYS A 264 60.16 -18.13 -22.75
C CYS A 264 60.98 -17.81 -24.00
N THR A 265 61.03 -18.74 -24.97
CA THR A 265 61.76 -18.56 -26.24
C THR A 265 60.91 -17.96 -27.37
N ASP A 266 59.62 -17.74 -27.13
CA ASP A 266 58.70 -17.18 -28.12
C ASP A 266 58.74 -15.63 -28.11
N SER A 267 59.18 -15.04 -29.22
CA SER A 267 59.29 -13.59 -29.37
C SER A 267 57.96 -12.84 -29.41
N GLU A 268 56.83 -13.53 -29.54
CA GLU A 268 55.48 -12.94 -29.52
C GLU A 268 54.83 -12.95 -28.13
N ALA A 269 55.47 -13.58 -27.14
CA ALA A 269 54.99 -13.60 -25.75
C ALA A 269 55.39 -12.33 -24.98
N ASN A 270 54.56 -11.93 -24.02
CA ASN A 270 54.78 -10.76 -23.16
C ASN A 270 56.01 -10.86 -22.27
N ASN A 271 56.44 -12.08 -21.96
CA ASN A 271 57.57 -12.39 -21.10
C ASN A 271 58.71 -13.12 -21.84
N TYR A 272 58.86 -12.87 -23.14
CA TYR A 272 59.99 -13.35 -23.94
C TYR A 272 61.36 -13.05 -23.29
N ASP A 273 62.23 -14.06 -23.16
CA ASP A 273 63.61 -13.91 -22.69
C ASP A 273 64.62 -14.23 -23.81
N GLU A 274 65.40 -13.23 -24.20
CA GLU A 274 66.43 -13.36 -25.23
C GLU A 274 67.61 -14.27 -24.84
N ASN A 275 67.77 -14.60 -23.55
CA ASN A 275 68.84 -15.44 -23.01
C ASN A 275 68.40 -16.88 -22.71
N ALA A 276 67.13 -17.21 -22.94
CA ALA A 276 66.63 -18.57 -22.78
C ALA A 276 67.13 -19.48 -23.92
N GLU A 277 67.81 -20.57 -23.56
CA GLU A 277 68.27 -21.59 -24.52
C GLU A 277 67.25 -22.71 -24.72
N GLU A 278 66.34 -22.88 -23.74
CA GLU A 278 65.24 -23.85 -23.79
C GLU A 278 63.95 -23.21 -23.27
N ASP A 279 62.85 -23.48 -23.97
CA ASP A 279 61.52 -23.08 -23.51
C ASP A 279 61.13 -23.90 -22.26
N ASP A 280 60.77 -23.19 -21.19
CA ASP A 280 60.25 -23.77 -19.96
C ASP A 280 58.73 -23.76 -19.88
N GLY A 281 58.04 -23.29 -20.93
CA GLY A 281 56.59 -23.19 -20.98
C GLY A 281 56.04 -21.99 -20.20
N SER A 282 56.90 -21.04 -19.81
CA SER A 282 56.49 -19.84 -19.07
C SER A 282 55.84 -18.77 -19.94
N CYS A 283 55.84 -18.89 -21.28
CA CYS A 283 55.34 -17.86 -22.18
C CYS A 283 53.91 -17.42 -21.84
N THR A 284 53.73 -16.14 -21.52
CA THR A 284 52.44 -15.50 -21.28
C THR A 284 52.06 -14.64 -22.47
N TYR A 285 50.79 -14.70 -22.83
CA TYR A 285 50.18 -13.86 -23.85
C TYR A 285 49.07 -13.08 -23.15
N ASP A 286 48.82 -11.83 -23.55
CA ASP A 286 47.68 -11.10 -23.04
C ASP A 286 46.44 -11.86 -23.52
N GLU A 287 45.72 -12.50 -22.59
CA GLU A 287 44.41 -13.02 -22.91
C GLU A 287 43.52 -11.82 -23.19
N GLU A 288 43.02 -11.74 -24.42
CA GLU A 288 41.83 -10.95 -24.70
C GLU A 288 40.77 -11.46 -23.74
N THR A 289 40.41 -10.63 -22.76
CA THR A 289 39.25 -10.86 -21.91
C THR A 289 38.06 -10.98 -22.83
N GLU A 290 37.59 -12.21 -23.06
CA GLU A 290 36.27 -12.45 -23.62
C GLU A 290 35.28 -11.68 -22.72
N PRO A 291 34.51 -10.72 -23.26
CA PRO A 291 33.50 -10.07 -22.45
C PRO A 291 32.52 -11.14 -21.96
N GLU A 292 32.11 -11.04 -20.70
CA GLU A 292 30.95 -11.75 -20.15
C GLU A 292 29.82 -11.78 -21.20
N PRO A 293 29.11 -12.90 -21.40
CA PRO A 293 28.02 -12.95 -22.36
C PRO A 293 27.01 -11.86 -22.02
N VAL A 294 26.92 -10.84 -22.87
CA VAL A 294 25.92 -9.78 -22.73
C VAL A 294 24.57 -10.44 -22.97
N VAL A 295 23.77 -10.56 -21.92
CA VAL A 295 22.37 -11.00 -22.02
C VAL A 295 21.67 -9.97 -22.89
N GLU A 296 21.16 -10.40 -24.05
CA GLU A 296 20.50 -9.51 -25.01
C GLU A 296 19.15 -9.06 -24.44
N THR A 297 18.95 -7.75 -24.32
CA THR A 297 17.71 -7.14 -23.83
C THR A 297 16.52 -7.60 -24.66
N GLY A 298 15.46 -8.04 -23.99
CA GLY A 298 14.27 -8.61 -24.63
C GLY A 298 14.36 -10.10 -24.99
N SER A 299 15.51 -10.75 -24.77
CA SER A 299 15.62 -12.22 -24.88
C SER A 299 14.91 -12.93 -23.71
N ASP A 300 14.58 -14.22 -23.88
CA ASP A 300 13.96 -15.03 -22.82
C ASP A 300 14.82 -15.05 -21.54
N GLU A 301 16.15 -15.06 -21.67
CA GLU A 301 17.07 -15.01 -20.53
C GLU A 301 16.98 -13.66 -19.81
N TRP A 302 16.90 -12.54 -20.55
CA TRP A 302 16.70 -11.22 -19.95
C TRP A 302 15.36 -11.12 -19.22
N TRP A 303 14.27 -11.55 -19.85
CA TRP A 303 12.93 -11.54 -19.23
C TRP A 303 12.88 -12.36 -17.94
N SER A 304 13.54 -13.52 -17.90
CA SER A 304 13.64 -14.34 -16.69
C SER A 304 14.43 -13.68 -15.55
N GLN A 305 15.32 -12.73 -15.86
CA GLN A 305 16.09 -11.98 -14.86
C GLN A 305 15.33 -10.74 -14.36
N VAL A 306 14.53 -10.11 -15.22
CA VAL A 306 13.78 -8.89 -14.91
C VAL A 306 12.47 -9.19 -14.18
N LEU A 307 11.70 -10.17 -14.67
CA LEU A 307 10.43 -10.53 -14.06
C LEU A 307 10.66 -11.25 -12.73
N ARG A 308 9.89 -10.85 -11.73
CA ARG A 308 9.85 -11.47 -10.40
C ARG A 308 8.71 -12.48 -10.36
N CYS A 309 8.77 -13.39 -9.39
CA CYS A 309 7.74 -14.40 -9.16
C CYS A 309 7.65 -15.52 -10.22
N ASP A 310 8.60 -15.63 -11.16
CA ASP A 310 8.70 -16.71 -12.15
C ASP A 310 9.33 -18.01 -11.57
N GLU A 311 9.92 -17.95 -10.37
CA GLU A 311 10.59 -19.07 -9.71
C GLU A 311 9.90 -19.48 -8.39
N SER A 312 10.12 -20.75 -7.97
CA SER A 312 9.51 -21.34 -6.76
C SER A 312 9.95 -20.71 -5.43
N ASP A 313 10.85 -19.74 -5.46
CA ASP A 313 11.46 -19.10 -4.29
C ASP A 313 10.90 -17.69 -4.00
N ALA A 314 9.77 -17.32 -4.63
CA ALA A 314 9.04 -16.10 -4.26
C ALA A 314 8.75 -16.08 -2.74
N PRO A 315 8.99 -14.95 -2.05
CA PRO A 315 8.77 -14.87 -0.61
C PRO A 315 7.29 -15.11 -0.27
N LEU A 316 7.07 -15.70 0.91
CA LEU A 316 5.74 -15.70 1.51
C LEU A 316 5.51 -14.30 2.06
N VAL A 317 4.39 -13.70 1.66
CA VAL A 317 4.03 -12.35 2.05
C VAL A 317 2.80 -12.36 2.93
N ASP A 318 2.72 -11.35 3.79
CA ASP A 318 1.60 -11.14 4.69
C ASP A 318 0.72 -9.96 4.26
N ASP A 319 -0.59 -10.09 4.47
CA ASP A 319 -1.53 -8.98 4.38
C ASP A 319 -1.83 -8.50 5.80
N TYR A 320 -1.20 -7.40 6.21
CA TYR A 320 -1.32 -6.86 7.56
C TYR A 320 -2.74 -6.34 7.90
N ASN A 321 -3.71 -6.41 6.99
CA ASN A 321 -5.13 -6.23 7.33
C ASN A 321 -5.79 -7.48 7.92
N THR A 322 -5.15 -8.64 7.89
CA THR A 322 -5.68 -9.89 8.46
C THR A 322 -5.04 -10.17 9.82
N THR A 323 -5.69 -11.00 10.65
CA THR A 323 -5.25 -11.28 12.03
C THR A 323 -4.23 -12.43 12.13
N GLY A 324 -3.63 -12.88 11.02
CA GLY A 324 -2.62 -13.93 11.04
C GLY A 324 -1.90 -14.08 9.70
N HIS A 325 -0.72 -14.70 9.73
CA HIS A 325 0.14 -14.77 8.55
C HIS A 325 -0.54 -15.51 7.38
N ASP A 326 -0.90 -14.79 6.33
CA ASP A 326 -1.63 -15.37 5.20
C ASP A 326 -0.74 -16.32 4.37
N GLY A 327 0.56 -16.02 4.31
CA GLY A 327 1.52 -16.82 3.56
C GLY A 327 1.19 -16.81 2.06
N TRP A 328 0.73 -15.67 1.57
CA TRP A 328 0.49 -15.46 0.15
C TRP A 328 1.82 -15.59 -0.60
N GLN A 329 1.77 -16.09 -1.83
CA GLN A 329 2.95 -16.19 -2.67
C GLN A 329 2.60 -15.68 -4.07
N CYS A 330 3.37 -14.71 -4.55
CA CYS A 330 3.25 -14.27 -5.94
C CYS A 330 3.68 -15.39 -6.89
N SER A 331 3.02 -15.48 -8.03
CA SER A 331 3.40 -16.41 -9.09
C SER A 331 3.15 -15.78 -10.44
N LEU A 332 4.14 -15.89 -11.31
CA LEU A 332 4.13 -15.39 -12.66
C LEU A 332 4.72 -16.46 -13.59
N SER A 333 4.33 -16.43 -14.86
CA SER A 333 4.99 -17.15 -15.93
C SER A 333 4.90 -16.32 -17.20
N PHE A 334 5.85 -16.49 -18.12
CA PHE A 334 5.80 -15.77 -19.39
C PHE A 334 6.06 -16.66 -20.59
N SER A 335 5.62 -16.18 -21.76
CA SER A 335 5.98 -16.76 -23.04
C SER A 335 6.15 -15.67 -24.09
N THR A 336 7.16 -15.83 -24.94
CA THR A 336 7.47 -14.88 -26.00
C THR A 336 7.09 -15.47 -27.37
N ASN A 337 6.68 -14.59 -28.28
CA ASN A 337 6.59 -14.89 -29.71
C ASN A 337 7.47 -13.92 -30.51
N GLU A 338 7.37 -13.90 -31.83
CA GLU A 338 8.22 -13.02 -32.69
C GLU A 338 7.99 -11.52 -32.48
N THR A 339 6.91 -11.11 -31.82
CA THR A 339 6.45 -9.71 -31.74
C THR A 339 6.03 -9.26 -30.34
N HIS A 340 5.60 -10.19 -29.48
CA HIS A 340 4.99 -9.90 -28.19
C HIS A 340 5.49 -10.85 -27.12
N ILE A 341 5.46 -10.38 -25.88
CA ILE A 341 5.52 -11.18 -24.68
C ILE A 341 4.12 -11.26 -24.06
N GLN A 342 3.76 -12.44 -23.60
CA GLN A 342 2.60 -12.69 -22.76
C GLN A 342 3.08 -13.05 -21.36
N VAL A 343 2.55 -12.40 -20.34
CA VAL A 343 2.85 -12.62 -18.93
C VAL A 343 1.56 -12.99 -18.20
N ASP A 344 1.51 -14.19 -17.64
CA ASP A 344 0.39 -14.68 -16.83
C ASP A 344 0.77 -14.60 -15.35
N ALA A 345 0.00 -13.88 -14.54
CA ALA A 345 0.32 -13.61 -13.13
C ALA A 345 -0.90 -13.76 -12.21
N ASN A 346 -0.65 -14.11 -10.94
CA ASN A 346 -1.70 -14.24 -9.93
C ASN A 346 -2.07 -12.93 -9.22
N GLY A 347 -1.49 -11.79 -9.63
CA GLY A 347 -1.85 -10.46 -9.14
C GLY A 347 -1.50 -10.18 -7.67
N LEU A 348 -0.65 -11.01 -7.04
CA LEU A 348 -0.16 -10.78 -5.68
C LEU A 348 1.25 -10.18 -5.70
N PRO A 349 1.58 -9.25 -4.78
CA PRO A 349 2.91 -8.67 -4.70
C PRO A 349 3.94 -9.66 -4.11
N ASN A 350 5.21 -9.36 -4.33
CA ASN A 350 6.37 -10.08 -3.77
C ASN A 350 6.86 -9.48 -2.44
N HIS A 351 6.04 -8.64 -1.80
CA HIS A 351 6.32 -8.00 -0.52
C HIS A 351 5.08 -7.99 0.36
N ASP A 352 5.25 -7.82 1.67
CA ASP A 352 4.12 -7.65 2.58
C ASP A 352 3.37 -6.37 2.25
N PHE A 353 2.07 -6.39 2.43
CA PHE A 353 1.20 -5.32 1.99
C PHE A 353 0.03 -5.14 2.93
N HIS A 354 -0.78 -4.14 2.61
CA HIS A 354 -2.07 -3.95 3.22
C HIS A 354 -3.13 -3.84 2.13
N SER A 355 -4.15 -4.67 2.23
CA SER A 355 -5.32 -4.62 1.37
C SER A 355 -6.21 -3.38 1.53
N GLY A 356 -6.15 -2.74 2.70
CA GLY A 356 -7.01 -1.61 3.06
C GLY A 356 -8.37 -1.98 3.65
N PRO A 357 -9.20 -0.97 3.99
CA PRO A 357 -10.44 -1.14 4.77
C PRO A 357 -11.52 -1.99 4.09
N GLY A 358 -11.33 -2.33 2.81
CA GLY A 358 -12.23 -3.14 2.01
C GLY A 358 -12.00 -4.66 2.08
N CYS A 359 -10.87 -5.13 2.65
CA CYS A 359 -10.47 -6.54 2.87
C CYS A 359 -10.97 -7.59 1.84
N CYS A 360 -10.14 -8.37 1.16
CA CYS A 360 -8.69 -8.47 1.15
C CYS A 360 -8.26 -8.72 -0.30
N ALA A 361 -6.98 -8.53 -0.57
CA ALA A 361 -6.36 -9.02 -1.79
C ALA A 361 -6.59 -10.53 -1.91
N SER A 362 -6.79 -10.98 -3.14
CA SER A 362 -6.96 -12.39 -3.47
C SER A 362 -6.28 -12.67 -4.80
N GLN A 363 -5.91 -13.94 -5.02
CA GLN A 363 -5.30 -14.35 -6.27
C GLN A 363 -6.22 -14.04 -7.46
N GLN A 364 -5.63 -13.40 -8.45
CA GLN A 364 -6.23 -13.10 -9.74
C GLN A 364 -5.73 -14.11 -10.80
N ASP A 365 -6.30 -14.02 -12.01
CA ASP A 365 -5.88 -14.77 -13.20
C ASP A 365 -5.69 -13.74 -14.32
N THR A 366 -4.58 -13.02 -14.26
CA THR A 366 -4.33 -11.83 -15.10
C THR A 366 -3.30 -12.16 -16.17
N THR A 367 -3.61 -11.81 -17.41
CA THR A 367 -2.70 -11.95 -18.55
C THR A 367 -2.37 -10.58 -19.11
N TRP A 368 -1.08 -10.27 -19.21
CA TRP A 368 -0.55 -9.06 -19.84
C TRP A 368 0.06 -9.42 -21.18
N VAL A 369 -0.23 -8.65 -22.23
CA VAL A 369 0.39 -8.81 -23.56
C VAL A 369 0.94 -7.46 -24.01
N ILE A 370 2.24 -7.40 -24.25
CA ILE A 370 2.92 -6.17 -24.71
C ILE A 370 3.87 -6.48 -25.86
N PRO A 371 4.16 -5.50 -26.76
CA PRO A 371 5.11 -5.69 -27.83
C PRO A 371 6.54 -5.82 -27.28
N LEU A 372 7.35 -6.70 -27.89
CA LEU A 372 8.78 -6.85 -27.59
C LEU A 372 9.61 -5.68 -28.13
N GLU A 373 9.16 -5.08 -29.24
CA GLU A 373 9.78 -3.92 -29.87
C GLU A 373 8.73 -2.79 -29.97
N PRO A 374 8.65 -1.91 -28.95
CA PRO A 374 7.71 -0.80 -28.94
C PRO A 374 7.92 0.17 -30.11
N ALA A 375 6.82 0.61 -30.72
CA ALA A 375 6.83 1.56 -31.83
C ALA A 375 6.15 2.87 -31.42
N ASN A 376 6.82 4.01 -31.62
CA ASN A 376 6.26 5.33 -31.31
C ASN A 376 4.97 5.63 -32.09
N GLN A 377 3.98 6.20 -31.40
CA GLN A 377 2.75 6.67 -32.02
C GLN A 377 2.99 7.80 -33.02
N THR A 378 2.25 7.78 -34.13
CA THR A 378 2.31 8.87 -35.10
C THR A 378 1.53 10.08 -34.61
N GLY A 379 2.23 11.21 -34.38
CA GLY A 379 1.60 12.48 -34.02
C GLY A 379 1.50 12.75 -32.52
N CYS A 380 2.06 11.86 -31.70
CA CYS A 380 2.35 12.09 -30.28
C CYS A 380 3.76 12.67 -30.15
N ASP A 381 3.87 13.85 -29.53
CA ASP A 381 5.15 14.51 -29.22
C ASP A 381 5.15 15.01 -27.77
N PRO A 382 5.35 14.11 -26.80
CA PRO A 382 5.22 14.42 -25.38
C PRO A 382 6.32 15.34 -24.84
N ASP A 383 7.40 15.54 -25.60
CA ASP A 383 8.40 16.57 -25.33
C ASP A 383 7.79 17.99 -25.40
N GLU A 384 6.74 18.18 -26.22
CA GLU A 384 5.99 19.43 -26.29
C GLU A 384 4.70 19.40 -25.45
N SER A 385 3.91 18.32 -25.55
CA SER A 385 2.67 18.12 -24.79
C SER A 385 2.08 16.72 -24.99
N SER A 386 1.12 16.31 -24.17
CA SER A 386 0.35 15.07 -24.38
C SER A 386 -0.69 15.16 -25.53
N GLU A 387 -0.76 16.28 -26.27
CA GLU A 387 -1.68 16.42 -27.40
C GLU A 387 -1.31 15.45 -28.53
N GLY A 388 -2.26 14.58 -28.91
CA GLY A 388 -2.07 13.58 -29.96
C GLY A 388 -1.52 12.24 -29.47
N CYS A 389 -1.18 12.13 -28.19
CA CYS A 389 -0.87 10.88 -27.53
C CYS A 389 -2.14 10.16 -27.06
N ILE A 390 -2.10 8.83 -27.03
CA ILE A 390 -3.15 8.04 -26.35
C ILE A 390 -2.97 8.20 -24.84
N MET A 391 -4.00 8.68 -24.16
CA MET A 391 -3.99 8.87 -22.71
C MET A 391 -4.16 7.53 -21.98
N ALA A 392 -3.41 7.35 -20.90
CA ALA A 392 -3.61 6.23 -20.00
C ALA A 392 -4.94 6.40 -19.24
N PRO A 393 -5.63 5.30 -18.86
CA PRO A 393 -6.81 5.37 -18.00
C PRO A 393 -6.54 6.16 -16.70
N GLU A 394 -7.46 7.06 -16.33
CA GLU A 394 -7.43 7.76 -15.04
C GLU A 394 -7.63 6.78 -13.87
N ARG A 395 -8.46 5.75 -14.10
CA ARG A 395 -8.74 4.63 -13.20
C ARG A 395 -8.58 3.32 -13.96
N GLY A 396 -7.92 2.34 -13.36
CA GLY A 396 -7.65 1.03 -13.96
C GLY A 396 -6.19 0.86 -14.37
N ALA A 397 -5.87 -0.34 -14.85
CA ALA A 397 -4.51 -0.72 -15.21
C ALA A 397 -3.96 0.10 -16.38
N ILE A 398 -2.79 0.70 -16.16
CA ILE A 398 -2.04 1.47 -17.16
C ILE A 398 -0.73 0.77 -17.56
N ALA A 399 -0.26 -0.14 -16.70
CA ALA A 399 0.97 -0.88 -16.80
C ALA A 399 0.91 -2.10 -15.86
N PHE A 400 1.92 -2.96 -15.93
CA PHE A 400 2.12 -4.02 -14.93
C PHE A 400 3.53 -3.96 -14.35
N ALA A 401 3.63 -4.25 -13.06
CA ALA A 401 4.88 -4.32 -12.32
C ALA A 401 5.66 -5.61 -12.67
N VAL A 402 6.97 -5.63 -12.40
CA VAL A 402 7.82 -6.80 -12.67
C VAL A 402 7.39 -8.05 -11.89
N ASN A 403 6.62 -7.92 -10.81
CA ASN A 403 6.01 -9.03 -10.07
C ASN A 403 4.63 -9.47 -10.61
N GLY A 404 4.16 -8.84 -11.69
CA GLY A 404 2.89 -9.16 -12.37
C GLY A 404 1.65 -8.44 -11.82
N VAL A 405 1.80 -7.65 -10.75
CA VAL A 405 0.73 -6.81 -10.18
C VAL A 405 0.40 -5.64 -11.10
N ALA A 406 -0.86 -5.23 -11.17
CA ALA A 406 -1.27 -4.08 -11.97
C ALA A 406 -0.76 -2.76 -11.38
N ILE A 407 -0.35 -1.84 -12.24
CA ILE A 407 -0.11 -0.44 -11.91
C ILE A 407 -1.30 0.36 -12.44
N TYR A 408 -1.93 1.14 -11.59
CA TYR A 408 -3.14 1.89 -11.92
C TYR A 408 -2.86 3.37 -12.17
N GLY A 409 -3.82 4.00 -12.85
CA GLY A 409 -3.85 5.46 -13.02
C GLY A 409 -3.93 6.19 -11.67
N PRO A 410 -3.65 7.51 -11.66
CA PRO A 410 -3.49 8.28 -10.43
C PRO A 410 -4.78 8.53 -9.64
N GLU A 411 -5.95 8.16 -10.17
CA GLU A 411 -7.23 8.34 -9.48
C GLU A 411 -7.78 7.03 -8.90
N ASP A 412 -8.51 7.16 -7.80
CA ASP A 412 -9.29 6.07 -7.20
C ASP A 412 -10.68 6.54 -6.73
N GLY A 413 -11.63 5.61 -6.59
CA GLY A 413 -12.96 5.87 -6.06
C GLY A 413 -13.76 6.92 -6.86
N PRO A 414 -14.55 7.80 -6.21
CA PRO A 414 -15.40 8.82 -6.84
C PRO A 414 -14.60 10.00 -7.46
N GLY A 415 -13.28 9.84 -7.61
CA GLY A 415 -12.35 10.77 -8.26
C GLY A 415 -11.40 11.44 -7.29
N GLY A 416 -10.40 12.14 -7.84
CA GLY A 416 -9.33 12.77 -7.07
C GLY A 416 -8.02 11.99 -7.19
N ASP A 417 -6.91 12.69 -6.95
CA ASP A 417 -5.58 12.10 -6.94
C ASP A 417 -5.39 11.26 -5.66
N ALA A 418 -5.34 9.94 -5.82
CA ALA A 418 -5.30 8.98 -4.73
C ALA A 418 -4.08 9.17 -3.83
N VAL A 419 -2.92 9.43 -4.44
CA VAL A 419 -1.66 9.62 -3.73
C VAL A 419 -1.66 10.96 -3.01
N ALA A 420 -2.10 12.04 -3.67
CA ALA A 420 -2.21 13.35 -3.03
C ALA A 420 -3.17 13.34 -1.83
N GLY A 421 -4.31 12.64 -1.95
CA GLY A 421 -5.26 12.44 -0.85
C GLY A 421 -4.63 11.68 0.31
N ASN A 422 -3.92 10.57 0.02
CA ASN A 422 -3.23 9.76 1.03
C ASN A 422 -2.11 10.53 1.76
N GLU A 423 -1.36 11.36 1.03
CA GLU A 423 -0.30 12.22 1.58
C GLU A 423 -0.84 13.47 2.30
N GLY A 424 -2.17 13.61 2.40
CA GLY A 424 -2.82 14.71 3.11
C GLY A 424 -2.72 16.07 2.42
N ALA A 425 -2.51 16.09 1.09
CA ALA A 425 -2.57 17.34 0.31
C ALA A 425 -3.97 17.96 0.33
N TYR A 426 -4.99 17.14 0.51
CA TYR A 426 -6.38 17.55 0.71
C TYR A 426 -7.16 16.51 1.54
N GLU A 427 -8.33 16.89 2.06
CA GLU A 427 -9.24 15.95 2.73
C GLU A 427 -10.26 15.42 1.72
N GLU A 428 -10.28 14.11 1.50
CA GLU A 428 -11.25 13.45 0.63
C GLU A 428 -12.58 13.20 1.39
N ASP A 429 -13.64 13.88 0.97
CA ASP A 429 -14.95 13.86 1.63
C ASP A 429 -16.03 13.08 0.87
N ARG A 430 -15.74 12.59 -0.35
CA ARG A 430 -16.65 11.77 -1.15
C ARG A 430 -16.54 10.30 -0.77
N GLN A 431 -15.32 9.78 -0.65
CA GLN A 431 -15.00 8.43 -0.20
C GLN A 431 -13.52 8.40 0.22
N HIS A 432 -13.25 8.01 1.46
CA HIS A 432 -11.87 7.90 1.93
C HIS A 432 -11.06 6.94 1.05
N VAL A 433 -10.03 7.47 0.39
CA VAL A 433 -9.02 6.69 -0.33
C VAL A 433 -7.94 6.32 0.67
N TRP A 434 -7.60 5.04 0.68
CA TRP A 434 -6.62 4.48 1.60
C TRP A 434 -5.60 3.72 0.77
N LEU A 435 -4.34 4.14 0.85
CA LEU A 435 -3.23 3.44 0.23
C LEU A 435 -2.33 2.86 1.34
N GLY A 436 -1.90 1.62 1.14
CA GLY A 436 -1.08 0.90 2.10
C GLY A 436 0.41 1.05 1.83
N LEU A 437 1.15 0.01 2.22
CA LEU A 437 2.57 -0.10 1.90
C LEU A 437 2.77 0.02 0.38
N CYS A 438 3.83 0.72 -0.02
CA CYS A 438 4.13 1.03 -1.41
C CYS A 438 3.03 1.78 -2.16
N HIS A 439 2.16 2.50 -1.46
CA HIS A 439 1.01 3.17 -2.05
C HIS A 439 0.13 2.23 -2.91
N GLY A 440 0.07 0.96 -2.52
CA GLY A 440 -0.80 -0.03 -3.14
C GLY A 440 -1.96 -0.42 -2.22
N HIS A 441 -3.01 -0.98 -2.80
CA HIS A 441 -4.15 -1.50 -2.04
C HIS A 441 -4.98 -2.48 -2.87
N SER A 442 -5.98 -3.11 -2.26
CA SER A 442 -6.91 -4.01 -2.95
C SER A 442 -8.19 -3.29 -3.40
N GLY A 443 -8.51 -3.43 -4.68
CA GLY A 443 -9.76 -2.98 -5.28
C GLY A 443 -10.91 -3.98 -5.14
N PRO A 444 -12.11 -3.65 -5.67
CA PRO A 444 -13.24 -4.58 -5.71
C PRO A 444 -12.86 -5.91 -6.35
N GLY A 445 -13.23 -7.02 -5.72
CA GLY A 445 -12.82 -8.36 -6.19
C GLY A 445 -11.45 -8.82 -5.68
N GLY A 446 -10.79 -8.01 -4.84
CA GLY A 446 -9.52 -8.35 -4.21
C GLY A 446 -8.32 -8.21 -5.14
N GLU A 447 -8.43 -7.41 -6.20
CA GLU A 447 -7.30 -7.12 -7.10
C GLU A 447 -6.37 -6.09 -6.44
N TYR A 448 -5.18 -6.54 -6.05
CA TYR A 448 -4.14 -5.65 -5.54
C TYR A 448 -3.48 -4.88 -6.68
N HIS A 449 -3.23 -3.58 -6.49
CA HIS A 449 -2.61 -2.73 -7.49
C HIS A 449 -1.85 -1.56 -6.85
N TYR A 450 -0.89 -1.00 -7.59
CA TYR A 450 -0.07 0.15 -7.16
C TYR A 450 -0.56 1.47 -7.75
N HIS A 451 -0.55 2.54 -6.96
CA HIS A 451 -0.80 3.92 -7.41
C HIS A 451 0.48 4.77 -7.44
N ALA A 452 1.48 4.44 -6.62
CA ALA A 452 2.80 5.06 -6.64
C ALA A 452 3.89 4.07 -6.21
N ASP A 453 5.10 4.59 -5.96
CA ASP A 453 6.21 3.91 -5.28
C ASP A 453 6.58 2.50 -5.80
N GLY A 454 6.77 2.37 -7.12
CA GLY A 454 7.20 1.11 -7.73
C GLY A 454 8.58 0.60 -7.27
N ASN A 455 9.39 1.41 -6.58
CA ASN A 455 10.73 0.98 -6.13
C ASN A 455 10.66 -0.04 -5.01
N CYS A 456 9.58 -0.02 -4.22
CA CYS A 456 9.42 -0.94 -3.11
C CYS A 456 9.46 -2.41 -3.55
N ILE A 457 9.12 -2.71 -4.81
CA ILE A 457 9.11 -4.06 -5.38
C ILE A 457 10.49 -4.72 -5.32
N HIS A 458 11.56 -3.91 -5.30
CA HIS A 458 12.96 -4.36 -5.20
C HIS A 458 13.55 -4.19 -3.81
N TRP A 459 12.82 -3.55 -2.89
CA TRP A 459 13.26 -3.41 -1.51
C TRP A 459 12.99 -4.72 -0.76
N HIS A 460 13.88 -5.10 0.13
CA HIS A 460 13.67 -6.23 1.04
C HIS A 460 14.25 -5.88 2.40
N PRO A 461 13.58 -6.23 3.51
CA PRO A 461 14.09 -5.96 4.84
C PRO A 461 15.42 -6.70 5.08
N GLU A 462 16.42 -5.98 5.60
CA GLU A 462 17.69 -6.55 6.07
C GLU A 462 17.73 -6.56 7.61
N ASP A 463 18.29 -7.64 8.17
CA ASP A 463 18.45 -7.85 9.61
C ASP A 463 17.13 -7.76 10.41
N GLU A 464 16.99 -6.80 11.32
CA GLU A 464 15.84 -6.62 12.22
C GLU A 464 14.72 -5.75 11.60
N GLN A 465 14.82 -5.37 10.32
CA GLN A 465 13.81 -4.56 9.66
C GLN A 465 12.59 -5.40 9.27
N THR A 466 11.42 -4.77 9.26
CA THR A 466 10.19 -5.36 8.70
C THR A 466 9.63 -4.43 7.62
N TRP A 467 8.67 -4.91 6.85
CA TRP A 467 7.95 -4.07 5.88
C TRP A 467 7.19 -2.91 6.55
N LEU A 468 6.84 -3.01 7.85
CA LEU A 468 6.31 -1.88 8.62
C LEU A 468 7.35 -0.77 8.84
N ASN A 469 8.65 -1.06 8.67
CA ASN A 469 9.71 -0.07 8.70
C ASN A 469 10.02 0.52 7.33
N TYR A 470 9.39 0.02 6.27
CA TYR A 470 9.58 0.56 4.93
C TYR A 470 9.17 2.03 4.88
N SER A 471 10.02 2.83 4.27
CA SER A 471 9.72 4.18 3.83
C SER A 471 10.38 4.40 2.48
N MET A 472 9.88 5.36 1.71
CA MET A 472 10.60 5.75 0.51
C MET A 472 12.02 6.23 0.84
N GLU A 473 12.24 6.92 1.97
CA GLU A 473 13.59 7.33 2.38
C GLU A 473 14.53 6.13 2.60
N SER A 474 14.03 4.99 3.09
CA SER A 474 14.83 3.77 3.25
C SER A 474 15.13 3.07 1.92
N SER A 475 14.43 3.40 0.83
CA SER A 475 14.71 2.91 -0.53
C SER A 475 15.30 3.99 -1.45
N ARG A 476 15.49 5.22 -0.96
CA ARG A 476 15.96 6.38 -1.75
C ARG A 476 17.47 6.48 -1.81
N THR A 477 18.06 5.72 -2.72
CA THR A 477 19.49 5.77 -3.04
C THR A 477 19.73 6.37 -4.43
N VAL A 478 20.13 7.65 -4.49
CA VAL A 478 20.44 8.35 -5.76
C VAL A 478 21.84 8.03 -6.32
N THR A 479 22.47 6.95 -5.85
CA THR A 479 23.85 6.60 -6.21
C THR A 479 23.95 5.72 -7.45
N GLU A 480 22.85 5.10 -7.86
CA GLU A 480 22.77 4.21 -9.00
C GLU A 480 21.44 4.37 -9.72
N HIS A 481 21.41 4.03 -11.00
CA HIS A 481 20.19 4.05 -11.79
C HIS A 481 19.21 3.01 -11.22
N SER A 482 17.94 3.40 -11.04
CA SER A 482 16.93 2.48 -10.52
C SER A 482 16.74 1.28 -11.45
N PRO A 483 16.39 0.09 -10.93
CA PRO A 483 15.97 -1.03 -11.75
C PRO A 483 14.60 -0.78 -12.41
N ILE A 484 14.24 -1.62 -13.39
CA ILE A 484 12.90 -1.65 -13.99
C ILE A 484 11.89 -2.08 -12.92
N VAL A 485 10.85 -1.28 -12.69
CA VAL A 485 9.76 -1.58 -11.74
C VAL A 485 8.55 -2.18 -12.45
N GLY A 486 8.40 -1.97 -13.76
CA GLY A 486 7.32 -2.51 -14.55
C GLY A 486 7.43 -2.18 -16.04
N PHE A 487 6.41 -2.53 -16.81
CA PHE A 487 6.30 -2.24 -18.23
C PHE A 487 4.93 -1.62 -18.53
N ALA A 488 4.94 -0.55 -19.32
CA ALA A 488 3.73 0.07 -19.83
C ALA A 488 3.07 -0.83 -20.88
N LEU A 489 1.76 -0.67 -21.09
CA LEU A 489 1.01 -1.47 -22.08
C LEU A 489 1.46 -1.23 -23.54
N ASP A 490 2.18 -0.15 -23.80
CA ASP A 490 2.84 0.11 -25.09
C ASP A 490 4.21 -0.59 -25.24
N GLY A 491 4.64 -1.32 -24.22
CA GLY A 491 5.84 -2.14 -24.16
C GLY A 491 7.11 -1.42 -23.70
N TYR A 492 7.08 -0.11 -23.46
CA TYR A 492 8.25 0.60 -22.93
C TYR A 492 8.45 0.30 -21.43
N PRO A 493 9.71 0.19 -20.96
CA PRO A 493 10.01 -0.07 -19.56
C PRO A 493 9.70 1.14 -18.69
N ILE A 494 9.34 0.86 -17.44
CA ILE A 494 9.16 1.84 -16.37
C ILE A 494 10.26 1.60 -15.34
N TYR A 495 11.10 2.61 -15.13
CA TYR A 495 12.15 2.59 -14.11
C TYR A 495 11.68 3.25 -12.82
N GLY A 496 12.39 2.98 -11.73
CA GLY A 496 12.23 3.72 -10.48
C GLY A 496 12.55 5.22 -10.59
N PHE A 497 12.63 5.93 -9.47
CA PHE A 497 12.75 7.40 -9.48
C PHE A 497 14.17 7.89 -9.76
N VAL A 498 15.19 7.02 -9.85
CA VAL A 498 16.57 7.41 -10.19
C VAL A 498 16.87 7.04 -11.63
N GLY A 499 17.27 8.03 -12.42
CA GLY A 499 17.67 7.87 -13.82
C GLY A 499 19.02 8.54 -14.09
N TRP A 500 19.39 8.61 -15.36
CA TRP A 500 20.50 9.46 -15.81
C TRP A 500 19.96 10.76 -16.39
N ASP A 501 20.56 11.88 -16.00
CA ASP A 501 20.27 13.20 -16.55
C ASP A 501 20.93 13.40 -17.94
N GLU A 502 20.77 14.60 -18.51
CA GLU A 502 21.34 14.95 -19.83
C GLU A 502 22.87 14.81 -19.90
N ASP A 503 23.57 14.93 -18.77
CA ASP A 503 25.03 14.81 -18.66
C ASP A 503 25.47 13.36 -18.39
N GLY A 504 24.51 12.44 -18.21
CA GLY A 504 24.74 11.03 -17.89
C GLY A 504 25.06 10.80 -16.40
N GLU A 505 24.78 11.77 -15.53
CA GLU A 505 24.94 11.64 -14.09
C GLU A 505 23.66 11.08 -13.46
N THR A 506 23.80 10.30 -12.38
CA THR A 506 22.65 9.74 -11.65
C THR A 506 21.90 10.85 -10.91
N SER A 507 20.63 11.02 -11.22
CA SER A 507 19.74 12.00 -10.58
C SER A 507 18.37 11.39 -10.31
N GLU A 508 17.67 11.93 -9.32
CA GLU A 508 16.25 11.66 -9.15
C GLU A 508 15.48 12.35 -10.27
N MET A 509 14.70 11.58 -11.02
CA MET A 509 13.87 12.06 -12.11
C MET A 509 12.65 12.77 -11.54
N THR A 510 12.40 13.98 -12.03
CA THR A 510 11.32 14.83 -11.54
C THR A 510 10.23 15.02 -12.58
N SER A 511 8.97 15.03 -12.12
CA SER A 511 7.83 15.29 -12.99
C SER A 511 7.80 16.74 -13.47
N SER A 512 7.34 16.94 -14.70
CA SER A 512 7.07 18.25 -15.30
C SER A 512 5.63 18.75 -15.09
N TYR A 513 4.87 18.12 -14.20
CA TYR A 513 3.52 18.57 -13.82
C TYR A 513 3.55 19.38 -12.53
N ARG A 514 2.65 20.36 -12.45
CA ARG A 514 2.36 21.06 -11.19
C ARG A 514 0.87 21.30 -11.03
N LEU A 515 0.46 21.56 -9.79
CA LEU A 515 -0.89 22.00 -9.48
C LEU A 515 -1.15 23.38 -10.11
N LYS A 516 -2.34 23.53 -10.68
CA LYS A 516 -2.88 24.84 -11.08
C LYS A 516 -3.07 25.73 -9.85
N ASP A 517 -3.00 27.04 -10.06
CA ASP A 517 -3.14 28.02 -8.98
C ASP A 517 -4.43 27.82 -8.16
N GLY A 518 -4.28 27.40 -6.90
CA GLY A 518 -5.38 27.23 -5.95
C GLY A 518 -6.02 25.84 -5.91
N GLU A 519 -5.53 24.92 -6.72
CA GLU A 519 -5.97 23.52 -6.72
C GLU A 519 -5.12 22.68 -5.75
N THR A 520 -5.60 21.48 -5.42
CA THR A 520 -4.99 20.60 -4.40
C THR A 520 -4.82 19.15 -4.85
N GLY A 521 -5.29 18.79 -6.05
CA GLY A 521 -5.39 17.40 -6.51
C GLY A 521 -6.77 16.77 -6.22
N TYR A 522 -7.67 17.52 -5.58
CA TYR A 522 -9.02 17.05 -5.25
C TYR A 522 -9.83 16.70 -6.50
N ASN A 523 -9.65 17.41 -7.62
CA ASN A 523 -10.32 17.06 -8.88
C ASN A 523 -9.48 16.11 -9.76
N GLY A 524 -8.43 15.48 -9.20
CA GLY A 524 -7.61 14.51 -9.90
C GLY A 524 -6.77 15.14 -10.99
N ILE A 525 -6.70 14.49 -12.15
CA ILE A 525 -5.87 14.94 -13.30
C ILE A 525 -6.20 16.38 -13.73
N ASP A 526 -7.46 16.81 -13.56
CA ASP A 526 -7.93 18.14 -13.94
C ASP A 526 -7.28 19.27 -13.13
N ASP A 527 -6.67 18.99 -11.98
CA ASP A 527 -5.99 19.98 -11.15
C ASP A 527 -4.54 20.25 -11.58
N TYR A 528 -3.99 19.39 -12.44
CA TYR A 528 -2.60 19.47 -12.87
C TYR A 528 -2.46 20.12 -14.25
N GLU A 529 -1.34 20.81 -14.45
CA GLU A 529 -0.89 21.30 -15.76
C GLU A 529 0.54 20.84 -16.05
N TYR A 530 0.77 20.42 -17.29
CA TYR A 530 2.11 20.16 -17.80
C TYR A 530 2.82 21.49 -18.07
N VAL A 531 4.07 21.58 -17.61
CA VAL A 531 4.95 22.71 -17.88
C VAL A 531 6.26 22.15 -18.44
N ALA A 532 6.46 22.32 -19.74
CA ALA A 532 7.69 21.89 -20.39
C ALA A 532 8.95 22.44 -19.69
N GLU A 533 9.96 21.60 -19.55
CA GLU A 533 11.23 21.89 -18.88
C GLU A 533 11.09 22.24 -17.37
N LEU A 534 9.97 21.92 -16.74
CA LEU A 534 9.81 22.11 -15.31
C LEU A 534 10.64 21.10 -14.52
N GLY A 535 10.45 19.82 -14.83
CA GLY A 535 11.25 18.70 -14.34
C GLY A 535 12.04 18.06 -15.47
N ASP A 536 12.48 16.82 -15.25
CA ASP A 536 13.31 16.05 -16.18
C ASP A 536 12.46 15.29 -17.21
N LEU A 537 11.22 14.93 -16.83
CA LEU A 537 10.37 14.05 -17.64
C LEU A 537 9.39 14.81 -18.52
N ASP A 538 9.01 14.17 -19.63
CA ASP A 538 8.09 14.69 -20.63
C ASP A 538 6.61 14.63 -20.19
N ALA A 539 5.68 15.02 -21.07
CA ALA A 539 4.26 15.05 -20.77
C ALA A 539 3.64 13.67 -20.50
N CYS A 540 4.28 12.57 -20.91
CA CYS A 540 3.85 11.22 -20.60
C CYS A 540 4.55 10.64 -19.35
N ASN A 541 5.38 11.44 -18.67
CA ASN A 541 6.21 11.06 -17.53
C ASN A 541 7.33 10.07 -17.88
N GLY A 542 7.92 10.24 -19.07
CA GLY A 542 9.10 9.50 -19.49
C GLY A 542 10.16 10.39 -20.14
N GLN A 543 11.19 9.75 -20.68
CA GLN A 543 12.28 10.43 -21.41
C GLN A 543 12.92 9.49 -22.44
N TRP A 544 13.71 10.07 -23.36
CA TRP A 544 14.55 9.31 -24.29
C TRP A 544 16.02 9.36 -23.84
N GLY A 545 16.62 8.20 -23.59
CA GLY A 545 18.01 8.14 -23.12
C GLY A 545 18.54 6.71 -23.03
N ALA A 546 19.86 6.59 -22.82
CA ALA A 546 20.47 5.31 -22.46
C ALA A 546 20.06 4.91 -21.04
N THR A 547 19.95 3.61 -20.81
CA THR A 547 19.71 3.02 -19.48
C THR A 547 20.65 1.82 -19.29
N PRO A 548 20.74 1.23 -18.08
CA PRO A 548 21.52 0.01 -17.87
C PRO A 548 21.13 -1.14 -18.80
N ASP A 549 19.84 -1.32 -19.06
CA ASP A 549 19.31 -2.38 -19.95
C ASP A 549 19.34 -1.98 -21.43
N TYR A 550 19.29 -0.69 -21.74
CA TYR A 550 19.26 -0.16 -23.11
C TYR A 550 20.42 0.82 -23.32
N PRO A 551 21.68 0.34 -23.43
CA PRO A 551 22.85 1.21 -23.53
C PRO A 551 22.89 2.05 -24.81
N GLU A 552 22.22 1.60 -25.87
CA GLU A 552 22.07 2.34 -27.14
C GLU A 552 20.95 3.38 -27.11
N GLY A 553 20.16 3.42 -26.04
CA GLY A 553 19.05 4.35 -25.85
C GLY A 553 17.69 3.75 -26.15
N THR A 554 16.70 4.07 -25.31
CA THR A 554 15.28 3.78 -25.51
C THR A 554 14.42 4.89 -24.90
N TYR A 555 13.16 4.98 -25.32
CA TYR A 555 12.17 5.69 -24.53
C TYR A 555 11.86 4.86 -23.28
N HIS A 556 11.73 5.51 -22.15
CA HIS A 556 11.42 4.84 -20.90
C HIS A 556 10.69 5.79 -19.95
N TYR A 557 9.78 5.22 -19.17
CA TYR A 557 9.05 5.95 -18.14
C TYR A 557 9.80 5.88 -16.82
N HIS A 558 9.46 6.78 -15.91
CA HIS A 558 10.01 6.79 -14.57
C HIS A 558 8.90 6.93 -13.53
N THR A 559 9.09 6.31 -12.38
CA THR A 559 8.31 6.68 -11.21
C THR A 559 8.73 8.06 -10.70
N THR A 560 7.79 8.83 -10.18
CA THR A 560 8.04 10.20 -9.72
C THR A 560 7.44 10.45 -8.36
N TRP A 561 8.27 11.01 -7.47
CA TRP A 561 7.81 11.43 -6.14
C TRP A 561 7.67 12.95 -6.02
N VAL A 562 8.59 13.68 -6.67
CA VAL A 562 8.60 15.13 -6.67
C VAL A 562 8.54 15.67 -8.09
N ASN A 563 7.93 16.84 -8.24
CA ASN A 563 8.03 17.61 -9.48
C ASN A 563 9.25 18.55 -9.45
N GLY A 564 9.55 19.17 -10.58
CA GLY A 564 10.70 20.09 -10.70
C GLY A 564 10.65 21.35 -9.81
N GLU A 565 9.51 21.66 -9.17
CA GLU A 565 9.39 22.73 -8.17
C GLU A 565 9.47 22.22 -6.72
N GLY A 566 9.64 20.92 -6.51
CA GLY A 566 9.67 20.26 -5.20
C GLY A 566 8.29 20.02 -4.57
N GLY A 567 7.22 20.11 -5.37
CA GLY A 567 5.87 19.66 -5.03
C GLY A 567 5.65 18.18 -5.33
N ILE A 568 4.39 17.75 -5.31
CA ILE A 568 4.01 16.35 -5.55
C ILE A 568 4.33 15.92 -6.99
N GLY A 569 4.87 14.72 -7.15
CA GLY A 569 5.36 14.15 -8.41
C GLY A 569 4.30 13.53 -9.31
N PHE A 570 3.06 14.03 -9.34
CA PHE A 570 2.03 13.58 -10.28
C PHE A 570 2.59 13.46 -11.71
N PRO A 571 2.35 12.39 -12.50
CA PRO A 571 1.35 11.32 -12.32
C PRO A 571 1.87 10.04 -11.66
N TYR A 572 3.04 10.06 -11.01
CA TYR A 572 3.67 8.94 -10.30
C TYR A 572 4.20 7.80 -11.17
N PHE A 573 3.55 7.46 -12.28
CA PHE A 573 3.97 6.43 -13.24
C PHE A 573 3.90 6.92 -14.68
N ILE A 574 2.72 6.83 -15.32
CA ILE A 574 2.51 7.25 -16.71
C ILE A 574 1.20 8.03 -16.84
N LEU A 575 1.17 9.03 -17.72
CA LEU A 575 -0.06 9.77 -18.04
C LEU A 575 -0.60 9.44 -19.44
N CYS A 576 0.30 9.17 -20.36
CA CYS A 576 -0.01 8.81 -21.74
C CYS A 576 1.03 7.81 -22.26
N TYR A 577 0.67 7.13 -23.34
CA TYR A 577 1.55 6.20 -24.02
C TYR A 577 2.34 6.93 -25.10
N ARG A 578 3.66 6.71 -25.14
CA ARG A 578 4.54 7.09 -26.26
C ARG A 578 4.41 6.10 -27.40
N GLY A 579 4.32 4.81 -27.08
CA GLY A 579 4.23 3.71 -28.04
C GLY A 579 2.79 3.38 -28.43
N GLU A 580 2.62 2.73 -29.58
CA GLU A 580 1.32 2.24 -30.03
C GLU A 580 0.81 1.16 -29.07
N ILE A 581 -0.46 1.24 -28.68
CA ILE A 581 -1.15 0.18 -27.94
C ILE A 581 -2.05 -0.58 -28.90
N ASP A 582 -2.01 -1.92 -28.84
CA ASP A 582 -2.90 -2.76 -29.63
C ASP A 582 -4.32 -2.70 -29.02
N GLU A 583 -5.22 -1.94 -29.64
CA GLU A 583 -6.63 -1.74 -29.20
C GLU A 583 -7.51 -3.03 -29.24
N GLU A 584 -6.95 -4.24 -29.27
CA GLU A 584 -7.74 -5.48 -29.40
C GLU A 584 -8.37 -6.00 -28.09
N ASP A 585 -8.04 -5.44 -26.92
CA ASP A 585 -8.72 -5.80 -25.67
C ASP A 585 -9.97 -4.95 -25.42
N ASP A 586 -11.11 -5.63 -25.43
CA ASP A 586 -12.45 -5.13 -25.12
C ASP A 586 -12.40 -4.29 -23.83
N PRO A 587 -12.76 -2.99 -23.87
CA PRO A 587 -12.82 -2.15 -22.67
C PRO A 587 -13.87 -2.61 -21.67
N CYS A 588 -14.58 -3.71 -21.94
CA CYS A 588 -15.49 -4.38 -21.03
C CYS A 588 -14.96 -5.75 -20.47
N SER A 589 -13.71 -6.15 -20.71
CA SER A 589 -13.12 -7.32 -20.03
C SER A 589 -12.96 -7.02 -18.53
N GLY A 590 -13.48 -7.89 -17.66
CA GLY A 590 -13.47 -7.71 -16.19
C GLY A 590 -14.79 -7.28 -15.53
N TYR A 591 -15.79 -6.80 -16.27
CA TYR A 591 -17.09 -6.42 -15.68
C TYR A 591 -18.01 -7.65 -15.49
N GLY A 592 -17.76 -8.42 -14.44
CA GLY A 592 -18.64 -9.48 -13.94
C GLY A 592 -19.88 -8.95 -13.21
N GLU A 593 -20.99 -9.69 -13.29
CA GLU A 593 -22.31 -9.27 -12.83
C GLU A 593 -22.45 -9.12 -11.31
N THR A 594 -22.20 -7.92 -10.75
CA THR A 594 -22.96 -7.40 -9.59
C THR A 594 -22.74 -5.90 -9.43
N TRP A 595 -23.70 -5.10 -9.89
CA TRP A 595 -23.75 -3.66 -9.62
C TRP A 595 -24.74 -3.39 -8.47
N GLY A 596 -24.22 -2.99 -7.31
CA GLY A 596 -25.01 -2.47 -6.18
C GLY A 596 -25.37 -0.98 -6.35
N PRO A 597 -26.37 -0.46 -5.61
CA PRO A 597 -26.75 0.95 -5.71
C PRO A 597 -25.66 1.87 -5.13
N GLY A 598 -25.13 2.79 -5.95
CA GLY A 598 -24.13 3.79 -5.54
C GLY A 598 -23.02 4.02 -6.56
N ILE A 599 -22.83 3.09 -7.50
CA ILE A 599 -21.78 3.18 -8.51
C ILE A 599 -22.32 3.96 -9.72
N GLY A 600 -21.54 4.91 -10.25
CA GLY A 600 -21.87 5.70 -11.43
C GLY A 600 -22.12 4.85 -12.68
N PRO A 601 -22.69 5.42 -13.75
CA PRO A 601 -22.94 4.66 -14.98
C PRO A 601 -21.62 4.12 -15.57
N PRO A 602 -21.64 2.94 -16.21
CA PRO A 602 -20.46 2.40 -16.87
C PRO A 602 -20.01 3.31 -18.03
N PRO A 603 -18.75 3.20 -18.49
CA PRO A 603 -18.23 3.92 -19.66
C PRO A 603 -19.15 3.80 -20.88
N GLU A 604 -19.20 4.84 -21.72
CA GLU A 604 -19.97 4.82 -22.97
C GLU A 604 -19.51 3.66 -23.87
N GLY A 605 -20.32 2.61 -23.97
CA GLY A 605 -20.02 1.41 -24.75
C GLY A 605 -20.32 0.10 -24.03
N CYS A 606 -20.17 0.06 -22.71
CA CYS A 606 -20.50 -1.12 -21.88
C CYS A 606 -21.96 -1.09 -21.36
N GLY A 607 -22.78 -0.14 -21.86
CA GLY A 607 -24.16 0.09 -21.46
C GLY A 607 -25.21 -0.58 -22.36
N GLY A 608 -25.44 -1.88 -22.18
CA GLY A 608 -26.75 -2.50 -22.38
C GLY A 608 -27.05 -3.16 -23.73
N GLY A 609 -27.63 -4.36 -23.66
CA GLY A 609 -28.20 -5.06 -24.81
C GLY A 609 -29.24 -6.12 -24.44
N GLY A 610 -30.47 -5.70 -24.14
CA GLY A 610 -31.66 -6.47 -24.53
C GLY A 610 -32.32 -5.75 -25.71
N PRO A 611 -32.70 -6.42 -26.83
CA PRO A 611 -33.95 -7.20 -26.86
C PRO A 611 -33.99 -8.41 -27.83
N GLY A 612 -34.93 -9.35 -27.61
CA GLY A 612 -34.98 -10.65 -28.28
C GLY A 612 -35.57 -10.75 -29.70
N GLY A 613 -35.62 -11.99 -30.22
CA GLY A 613 -36.48 -12.40 -31.34
C GLY A 613 -35.92 -13.44 -32.33
N GLY A 614 -36.02 -14.74 -32.00
CA GLY A 614 -36.40 -15.85 -32.89
C GLY A 614 -35.54 -16.28 -34.11
N GLY A 615 -35.18 -17.57 -34.17
CA GLY A 615 -35.02 -18.31 -35.45
C GLY A 615 -33.93 -19.39 -35.54
N GLN A 616 -34.32 -20.65 -35.31
CA GLN A 616 -33.81 -21.94 -35.85
C GLN A 616 -32.44 -22.04 -36.59
N GLY A 617 -31.58 -22.97 -36.13
CA GLY A 617 -31.07 -24.07 -36.98
C GLY A 617 -29.59 -24.53 -36.86
N GLY A 618 -29.37 -25.71 -36.25
CA GLY A 618 -28.29 -26.72 -36.52
C GLY A 618 -26.85 -26.41 -36.05
N GLY A 619 -26.21 -27.13 -35.11
CA GLY A 619 -25.71 -28.53 -35.13
C GLY A 619 -24.20 -28.53 -35.45
N GLN A 620 -23.22 -28.97 -34.63
CA GLN A 620 -22.95 -30.33 -34.12
C GLN A 620 -21.82 -30.36 -33.05
N GLN A 621 -22.02 -31.20 -32.01
CA GLN A 621 -21.12 -32.05 -31.16
C GLN A 621 -19.58 -31.82 -31.14
N SER A 622 -18.88 -31.90 -29.99
CA SER A 622 -18.69 -33.16 -29.23
C SER A 622 -18.08 -33.01 -27.82
N SER A 623 -18.72 -33.71 -26.86
CA SER A 623 -18.21 -34.44 -25.66
C SER A 623 -17.27 -33.73 -24.66
N SER A 624 -17.51 -33.75 -23.33
CA SER A 624 -17.87 -34.93 -22.52
C SER A 624 -18.54 -34.63 -21.17
N ASN A 625 -19.72 -35.23 -20.98
CA ASN A 625 -20.27 -35.87 -19.78
C ASN A 625 -20.02 -35.31 -18.35
N SER A 626 -21.08 -34.75 -17.77
CA SER A 626 -21.70 -35.35 -16.59
C SER A 626 -23.22 -35.14 -16.64
N MET A 627 -23.98 -36.23 -16.60
CA MET A 627 -25.45 -36.21 -16.44
C MET A 627 -25.78 -36.60 -15.00
N ILE A 628 -26.71 -35.87 -14.37
CA ILE A 628 -28.01 -36.39 -13.91
C ILE A 628 -28.94 -35.18 -13.74
N ALA A 629 -30.02 -35.15 -14.51
CA ALA A 629 -31.14 -34.21 -14.38
C ALA A 629 -32.32 -34.93 -13.70
N ILE A 630 -33.05 -34.21 -12.83
CA ILE A 630 -34.49 -34.45 -12.60
C ILE A 630 -35.17 -33.08 -12.55
N SER A 631 -36.10 -32.84 -13.48
CA SER A 631 -36.97 -31.67 -13.56
C SER A 631 -38.19 -31.83 -12.66
N ALA A 632 -38.69 -30.73 -12.09
CA ALA A 632 -40.10 -30.59 -11.75
C ALA A 632 -40.52 -29.11 -11.89
N GLU A 633 -41.39 -28.86 -12.87
CA GLU A 633 -42.15 -27.64 -13.11
C GLU A 633 -43.01 -27.22 -11.90
N LEU A 634 -43.22 -25.91 -11.73
CA LEU A 634 -44.48 -25.33 -11.24
C LEU A 634 -44.55 -23.83 -11.57
N ASP A 635 -45.39 -23.49 -12.53
CA ASP A 635 -45.82 -22.13 -12.90
C ASP A 635 -46.95 -21.61 -11.95
N PRO A 636 -47.28 -20.30 -11.98
CA PRO A 636 -47.68 -19.49 -10.82
C PRO A 636 -49.19 -19.23 -10.69
N PRO A 637 -49.61 -18.30 -9.81
CA PRO A 637 -50.63 -17.35 -10.24
C PRO A 637 -50.41 -15.88 -9.79
N LEU A 638 -50.32 -15.02 -10.80
CA LEU A 638 -51.12 -13.80 -11.07
C LEU A 638 -51.80 -13.01 -9.93
N GLY A 639 -51.56 -11.68 -9.98
CA GLY A 639 -52.50 -10.58 -9.72
C GLY A 639 -51.94 -9.52 -8.76
N GLY A 640 -51.86 -8.22 -9.04
CA GLY A 640 -52.31 -7.37 -10.14
C GLY A 640 -52.58 -5.94 -9.58
N VAL A 641 -52.28 -4.91 -10.39
CA VAL A 641 -52.75 -3.48 -10.27
C VAL A 641 -52.06 -2.64 -9.17
N GLY A 642 -51.58 -1.41 -9.34
CA GLY A 642 -51.55 -0.43 -10.43
C GLY A 642 -51.25 0.99 -9.89
N LEU A 643 -50.89 1.91 -10.81
CA LEU A 643 -50.71 3.39 -10.72
C LEU A 643 -49.41 3.93 -10.09
N LEU A 644 -48.52 4.60 -10.86
CA LEU A 644 -48.55 5.97 -11.44
C LEU A 644 -48.50 7.10 -10.39
N LEU A 645 -47.36 7.80 -10.32
CA LEU A 645 -47.29 9.26 -10.49
C LEU A 645 -45.84 9.76 -10.62
N ALA A 646 -45.62 10.64 -11.59
CA ALA A 646 -44.39 11.36 -11.91
C ALA A 646 -44.65 12.87 -11.80
N VAL A 647 -43.75 13.63 -11.18
CA VAL A 647 -43.51 15.10 -11.27
C VAL A 647 -42.12 15.32 -10.60
N ALA A 648 -41.00 15.80 -11.16
CA ALA A 648 -40.60 16.88 -12.08
C ALA A 648 -40.37 18.28 -11.44
N ALA A 649 -39.21 18.87 -11.79
CA ALA A 649 -38.71 20.26 -11.61
C ALA A 649 -37.86 20.53 -10.34
N VAL A 650 -36.52 20.73 -10.43
CA VAL A 650 -35.70 21.82 -11.06
C VAL A 650 -35.61 23.08 -10.19
N GLY A 651 -34.41 23.35 -9.66
CA GLY A 651 -33.64 24.55 -10.03
C GLY A 651 -33.32 25.61 -8.96
N LEU A 652 -32.00 25.84 -8.82
CA LEU A 652 -31.26 27.13 -8.77
C LEU A 652 -30.59 27.61 -7.47
N ARG A 653 -29.25 27.50 -7.55
CA ARG A 653 -28.11 28.26 -7.00
C ARG A 653 -28.36 29.67 -6.45
N GLY A 654 -27.52 30.06 -5.48
CA GLY A 654 -27.20 31.47 -5.21
C GLY A 654 -26.18 31.72 -4.08
N LEU A 655 -24.89 31.58 -4.40
CA LEU A 655 -23.70 32.35 -3.97
C LEU A 655 -23.73 33.16 -2.65
N ALA A 656 -22.69 32.96 -1.83
CA ALA A 656 -22.04 34.05 -1.09
C ALA A 656 -20.53 33.79 -0.94
N SER A 657 -19.75 34.56 -1.68
CA SER A 657 -18.30 34.71 -1.61
C SER A 657 -17.87 35.69 -0.50
N GLY A 658 -16.75 35.43 0.16
CA GLY A 658 -16.03 36.38 1.01
C GLY A 658 -14.53 36.05 1.14
N ALA A 659 -13.69 36.81 0.41
CA ALA A 659 -12.22 36.92 0.46
C ALA A 659 -11.73 37.59 1.77
N VAL A 660 -10.50 37.54 2.29
CA VAL A 660 -9.16 36.96 1.99
C VAL A 660 -8.29 37.32 3.21
N SER A 661 -7.30 36.51 3.60
CA SER A 661 -5.91 36.98 3.81
C SER A 661 -4.94 35.80 3.95
N PRO A 662 -3.73 35.86 3.35
CA PRO A 662 -2.86 34.72 3.14
C PRO A 662 -1.80 34.61 4.24
N ASP A 663 -1.51 33.39 4.67
CA ASP A 663 -0.27 33.11 5.39
C ASP A 663 0.40 31.83 4.82
N ARG A 664 1.47 32.11 4.06
CA ARG A 664 2.73 31.36 3.95
C ARG A 664 2.66 29.83 3.81
N VAL A 665 2.88 29.40 2.56
CA VAL A 665 3.86 28.38 2.13
C VAL A 665 4.84 28.00 3.24
N GLY A 666 4.85 26.72 3.60
CA GLY A 666 5.78 26.18 4.58
C GLY A 666 5.73 24.66 4.67
N THR A 667 6.70 24.03 4.00
CA THR A 667 7.52 22.91 4.49
C THR A 667 6.80 21.62 4.91
N THR A 668 7.13 20.55 4.20
CA THR A 668 7.17 19.17 4.68
C THR A 668 7.45 19.10 6.18
N ARG A 669 6.42 18.73 6.93
CA ARG A 669 6.57 18.18 8.28
C ARG A 669 6.25 16.71 8.17
N GLY A 670 7.29 15.89 8.27
CA GLY A 670 7.12 14.48 8.57
C GLY A 670 6.26 14.35 9.82
N CYS A 671 5.08 13.77 9.66
CA CYS A 671 4.32 13.22 10.77
C CYS A 671 4.93 11.86 11.09
N HIS A 672 5.96 11.86 11.93
CA HIS A 672 6.30 10.69 12.73
C HIS A 672 5.17 10.44 13.75
N PRO A 673 4.58 9.24 13.81
CA PRO A 673 4.18 8.69 15.09
C PRO A 673 5.47 8.41 15.87
N ILE A 674 5.67 9.14 16.97
CA ILE A 674 6.66 8.74 17.97
C ILE A 674 6.07 7.52 18.68
N PRO A 675 6.81 6.43 18.86
CA PRO A 675 6.36 5.29 19.65
C PRO A 675 6.36 5.67 21.14
N GLU A 676 5.20 5.54 21.79
CA GLU A 676 5.13 5.14 23.20
C GLU A 676 4.84 3.63 23.26
#